data_AF-A0A9D5VEA8-F1
#
_entry.id   AF-A0A9D5VEA8-F1
#
_cell.length_a   1.000
_cell.length_b   1.000
_cell.length_c   1.000
_cell.angle_alpha   90.00
_cell.angle_beta   90.00
_cell.angle_gamma   90.00
#
_symmetry.space_group_name_H-M   'P 1'
#
loop_
_entity.id
_entity.type
_entity.pdbx_description
1 polymer ?
#
loop_
_entity_poly.entity_id
_entity_poly.type
_entity_poly.pdbx_seq_one_letter_code
_entity_poly.pdbx_strand_id
1 'polypeptide(L)'
;DPNLLSCTPTLEMGIDIGDLSSAILCSVPPAQTNYLQRIGRAGRRDGNALNVTIANGRPHDLYFFAEPQAMLAGHVEPPGVFLNASAVLERQFTAFCLDRWVVSGIADAVFPKRVGSILNNLEKATPAHFPNNLMLFVENHQTELLQGFFALFTGYLDKESRRHITDFVQGDGQQQGSLTWRITHGLQEQRQRRDSLQRKVRLLGERIRKKEQDPAAGKNKDAELHEIRREKNALQELVKAINDRDTLNFLTDEGLLPNYAFPEAGVILQSIIYRRKNEPREENGSYDTWRYEYERSASSAIDELAPENTFYADGRKVKIDQVDMGSSAIEAWRFCTDCAHMQLVGSGKETTTCPRCASTLWSDTGQKRTMLRMRQVFATSSDQKSRIGDDSDDRTPSFYNKQTLVDFEDGHVTDAWRIDDPNLPFGFEFLRRAAFREINFGQRGLEGEETTIAGMEMRRRGFHLCKSCGKVNPKEERDHTFTCTARDKGSDKNIVECLYLYREFFSEAIRLLLPVTTFAGSQTKLNSFIAALQLGLKKKFSGNINHLQTAVQEEPISDSVHRKRYLVLYDTVPGGTGYLKQLMRSSAPLMEVFALALTMLQGCACNNDPDKDGCYRCLFAYRNSYDMADISRNTAVELLQEILAQRNNLISIKAEGLRGVSVNALFDSELEARFIEALRRINDKEPATKLVKKVLSGSGKPGYLLTVGEQRWEIEPQVNLGTSQGVSIPSKADFLFHPVGRDVMAQPIAIFTDGYLYHRRRIGEDMAQRMAIVRSGRFHVWSLTWKDVENRFKAQGGYYQQLLAPSSAPLAGKLGELLQHYHADSLRDIQQTNSFDWLIRFLENPDAKVWSRCAFTHGLIHRDKTIPYIPWKESLQSLPENMATFLAQDAESWERGSWKSAKEEGDIDLWMSVEPTCIKGGDIQGMRLALRMPDAEAEQNEQGFEAIWNGFVRLFNLFQFLPHGFCVTTTGQAKRVYDDLEITLAGSEQPPPVVQGWQGDVINLADQSLHSLLGNLAQQGGPEPTVGYELTNTRGEIIGEAELAWESYKLAIVMDDSSRDIFSQSGWKVFTAQEVIGEPSLLILLNNEG
;
A
#
# COMPACT_ATOMS: atom_id res chain seq x y z
N ASP A 1 -23.27 0.44 -54.79
CA ASP A 1 -23.10 1.00 -53.44
C ASP A 1 -22.48 -0.01 -52.50
N PRO A 2 -21.68 0.44 -51.50
CA PRO A 2 -21.17 -0.46 -50.47
C PRO A 2 -22.31 -0.93 -49.56
N ASN A 3 -22.49 -2.25 -49.43
CA ASN A 3 -23.54 -2.86 -48.61
C ASN A 3 -23.11 -3.11 -47.15
N LEU A 4 -21.83 -2.89 -46.82
CA LEU A 4 -21.25 -3.11 -45.49
C LEU A 4 -20.19 -2.05 -45.22
N LEU A 5 -20.25 -1.44 -44.04
CA LEU A 5 -19.25 -0.50 -43.54
C LEU A 5 -18.64 -1.07 -42.25
N SER A 6 -17.33 -1.26 -42.25
CA SER A 6 -16.57 -1.60 -41.05
C SER A 6 -15.78 -0.38 -40.59
N CYS A 7 -15.93 0.01 -39.33
CA CYS A 7 -15.37 1.24 -38.79
C CYS A 7 -14.96 1.09 -37.32
N THR A 8 -13.99 1.91 -36.90
CA THR A 8 -13.65 2.10 -35.49
C THR A 8 -14.64 3.04 -34.81
N PRO A 9 -14.65 3.12 -33.46
CA PRO A 9 -15.51 4.04 -32.70
C PRO A 9 -15.36 5.53 -33.05
N THR A 10 -14.37 5.92 -33.85
CA THR A 10 -14.18 7.29 -34.33
C THR A 10 -15.35 7.85 -35.16
N LEU A 11 -16.25 7.01 -35.68
CA LEU A 11 -17.53 7.44 -36.26
C LEU A 11 -18.61 7.79 -35.21
N GLU A 12 -18.27 7.85 -33.91
CA GLU A 12 -19.15 8.37 -32.86
C GLU A 12 -19.49 9.86 -33.04
N MET A 13 -18.64 10.65 -33.73
CA MET A 13 -18.92 12.04 -34.05
C MET A 13 -20.02 12.17 -35.10
N GLY A 14 -21.23 12.57 -34.68
CA GLY A 14 -22.26 13.29 -35.44
C GLY A 14 -22.79 12.80 -36.81
N ILE A 15 -22.09 11.97 -37.58
CA ILE A 15 -22.35 11.73 -39.01
C ILE A 15 -23.56 10.81 -39.20
N ASP A 16 -24.57 11.32 -39.90
CA ASP A 16 -25.73 10.55 -40.31
C ASP A 16 -25.37 9.68 -41.53
N ILE A 17 -25.63 8.38 -41.44
CA ILE A 17 -25.43 7.44 -42.54
C ILE A 17 -26.81 6.81 -42.81
N GLY A 18 -27.73 7.67 -43.30
CA GLY A 18 -29.17 7.43 -43.28
C GLY A 18 -29.69 6.18 -44.01
N ASP A 19 -28.87 5.53 -44.84
CA ASP A 19 -29.22 4.28 -45.53
C ASP A 19 -28.83 3.00 -44.73
N LEU A 20 -28.23 3.13 -43.54
CA LEU A 20 -27.91 1.98 -42.68
C LEU A 20 -29.19 1.39 -42.06
N SER A 21 -29.53 0.16 -42.46
CA SER A 21 -30.65 -0.61 -41.88
C SER A 21 -30.24 -1.45 -40.67
N SER A 22 -28.93 -1.69 -40.48
CA SER A 22 -28.42 -2.55 -39.40
C SER A 22 -27.09 -2.01 -38.84
N ALA A 23 -26.89 -2.17 -37.54
CA ALA A 23 -25.62 -1.89 -36.86
C ALA A 23 -25.19 -3.09 -36.01
N ILE A 24 -23.92 -3.50 -36.14
CA ILE A 24 -23.32 -4.57 -35.34
C ILE A 24 -22.19 -3.96 -34.52
N LEU A 25 -22.28 -4.06 -33.19
CA LEU A 25 -21.26 -3.64 -32.25
C LEU A 25 -20.46 -4.86 -31.79
N CYS A 26 -19.16 -4.88 -32.10
CA CYS A 26 -18.27 -6.00 -31.74
C CYS A 26 -17.83 -6.00 -30.26
N SER A 27 -18.35 -5.08 -29.45
CA SER A 27 -18.18 -5.04 -27.99
C SER A 27 -19.28 -4.21 -27.35
N VAL A 28 -19.53 -4.41 -26.06
CA VAL A 28 -20.39 -3.49 -25.30
C VAL A 28 -19.66 -2.14 -25.15
N PRO A 29 -20.22 -1.02 -25.64
CA PRO A 29 -19.64 0.31 -25.52
C PRO A 29 -19.41 0.74 -24.06
N PRO A 30 -18.39 1.54 -23.76
CA PRO A 30 -18.01 1.90 -22.38
C PRO A 30 -19.07 2.62 -21.53
N ALA A 31 -19.99 3.34 -22.17
CA ALA A 31 -21.06 4.08 -21.50
C ALA A 31 -22.32 4.12 -22.37
N GLN A 32 -23.46 4.42 -21.74
CA GLN A 32 -24.76 4.47 -22.41
C GLN A 32 -24.80 5.52 -23.52
N THR A 33 -24.16 6.67 -23.32
CA THR A 33 -24.05 7.70 -24.36
C THR A 33 -23.35 7.18 -25.61
N ASN A 34 -22.25 6.43 -25.45
CA ASN A 34 -21.55 5.82 -26.59
C ASN A 34 -22.44 4.78 -27.28
N TYR A 35 -23.17 3.98 -26.50
CA TYR A 35 -24.10 2.99 -27.05
C TYR A 35 -25.17 3.65 -27.92
N LEU A 36 -25.92 4.61 -27.35
CA LEU A 36 -27.00 5.32 -28.04
C LEU A 36 -26.50 6.07 -29.26
N GLN A 37 -25.31 6.69 -29.19
CA GLN A 37 -24.70 7.35 -30.34
C GLN A 37 -24.34 6.38 -31.46
N ARG A 38 -23.86 5.17 -31.14
CA ARG A 38 -23.49 4.16 -32.13
C ARG A 38 -24.71 3.49 -32.77
N ILE A 39 -25.70 3.08 -31.98
CA ILE A 39 -26.90 2.41 -32.51
C ILE A 39 -27.85 3.40 -33.22
N GLY A 40 -27.88 4.67 -32.78
CA GLY A 40 -28.70 5.73 -33.38
C GLY A 40 -28.23 6.20 -34.76
N ARG A 41 -27.26 5.50 -35.36
CA ARG A 41 -26.79 5.68 -36.74
C ARG A 41 -27.62 4.91 -37.76
N ALA A 42 -28.22 3.80 -37.35
CA ALA A 42 -29.07 3.00 -38.20
C ALA A 42 -30.55 3.41 -38.04
N GLY A 43 -31.34 3.28 -39.11
CA GLY A 43 -32.80 3.41 -39.05
C GLY A 43 -33.34 4.83 -38.93
N ARG A 44 -32.53 5.88 -39.18
CA ARG A 44 -32.99 7.29 -39.13
C ARG A 44 -33.96 7.66 -40.24
N ARG A 45 -33.81 7.05 -41.43
CA ARG A 45 -34.65 7.33 -42.60
C ARG A 45 -35.98 6.57 -42.56
N ASP A 46 -35.91 5.27 -42.27
CA ASP A 46 -37.06 4.36 -42.32
C ASP A 46 -37.72 4.12 -40.95
N GLY A 47 -37.13 4.65 -39.88
CA GLY A 47 -37.60 4.50 -38.50
C GLY A 47 -37.31 3.13 -37.86
N ASN A 48 -36.82 2.15 -38.64
CA ASN A 48 -36.54 0.79 -38.18
C ASN A 48 -35.09 0.39 -38.46
N ALA A 49 -34.44 -0.25 -37.48
CA ALA A 49 -33.10 -0.83 -37.65
C ALA A 49 -32.89 -2.08 -36.79
N LEU A 50 -32.04 -2.99 -37.26
CA LEU A 50 -31.54 -4.12 -36.49
C LEU A 50 -30.20 -3.77 -35.82
N ASN A 51 -30.18 -3.72 -34.49
CA ASN A 51 -28.96 -3.46 -33.73
C ASN A 51 -28.53 -4.72 -32.99
N VAL A 52 -27.31 -5.20 -33.25
CA VAL A 52 -26.71 -6.37 -32.60
C VAL A 52 -25.50 -5.93 -31.79
N THR A 53 -25.37 -6.39 -30.55
CA THR A 53 -24.21 -6.10 -29.69
C THR A 53 -23.62 -7.41 -29.18
N ILE A 54 -22.31 -7.59 -29.39
CA ILE A 54 -21.56 -8.77 -28.97
C ILE A 54 -20.88 -8.47 -27.62
N ALA A 55 -21.09 -9.33 -26.63
CA ALA A 55 -20.46 -9.23 -25.31
C ALA A 55 -19.26 -10.18 -25.21
N ASN A 56 -18.04 -9.65 -25.00
CA ASN A 56 -16.79 -10.39 -25.15
C ASN A 56 -16.29 -11.07 -23.85
N GLY A 57 -17.19 -11.41 -22.92
CA GLY A 57 -16.83 -12.07 -21.65
C GLY A 57 -16.00 -11.22 -20.67
N ARG A 58 -15.90 -9.91 -20.90
CA ARG A 58 -15.23 -8.97 -19.97
C ARG A 58 -16.17 -8.61 -18.81
N PRO A 59 -15.67 -8.27 -17.60
CA PRO A 59 -16.54 -7.95 -16.46
C PRO A 59 -17.62 -6.90 -16.77
N HIS A 60 -17.25 -5.84 -17.49
CA HIS A 60 -18.18 -4.82 -17.98
C HIS A 60 -19.24 -5.39 -18.93
N ASP A 61 -18.83 -6.16 -19.93
CA ASP A 61 -19.71 -6.72 -20.94
C ASP A 61 -20.67 -7.73 -20.31
N LEU A 62 -20.19 -8.54 -19.36
CA LEU A 62 -20.98 -9.51 -18.60
C LEU A 62 -22.03 -8.82 -17.72
N TYR A 63 -21.70 -7.69 -17.10
CA TYR A 63 -22.67 -6.88 -16.34
C TYR A 63 -23.84 -6.45 -17.22
N PHE A 64 -23.57 -5.87 -18.39
CA PHE A 64 -24.62 -5.39 -19.30
C PHE A 64 -25.27 -6.51 -20.13
N PHE A 65 -24.64 -7.69 -20.22
CA PHE A 65 -25.28 -8.89 -20.74
C PHE A 65 -26.34 -9.42 -19.76
N ALA A 66 -26.04 -9.40 -18.46
CA ALA A 66 -27.01 -9.72 -17.41
C ALA A 66 -28.09 -8.63 -17.27
N GLU A 67 -27.74 -7.36 -17.47
CA GLU A 67 -28.63 -6.20 -17.34
C GLU A 67 -28.71 -5.32 -18.60
N PRO A 68 -29.26 -5.83 -19.71
CA PRO A 68 -29.27 -5.09 -20.98
C PRO A 68 -30.06 -3.77 -20.87
N GLN A 69 -31.13 -3.73 -20.08
CA GLN A 69 -31.92 -2.51 -19.88
C GLN A 69 -31.12 -1.37 -19.25
N ALA A 70 -30.10 -1.66 -18.43
CA ALA A 70 -29.24 -0.63 -17.84
C ALA A 70 -28.35 0.09 -18.87
N MET A 71 -28.04 -0.58 -19.99
CA MET A 71 -27.35 0.03 -21.14
C MET A 71 -28.32 0.75 -22.06
N LEU A 72 -29.46 0.11 -22.37
CA LEU A 72 -30.46 0.62 -23.34
C LEU A 72 -31.23 1.83 -22.84
N ALA A 73 -31.72 1.80 -21.60
CA ALA A 73 -32.57 2.82 -20.99
C ALA A 73 -31.84 3.63 -19.91
N GLY A 74 -30.50 3.54 -19.87
CA GLY A 74 -29.70 4.25 -18.88
C GLY A 74 -29.71 5.77 -19.06
N HIS A 75 -29.33 6.49 -18.01
CA HIS A 75 -29.35 7.96 -18.00
C HIS A 75 -28.14 8.54 -18.73
N VAL A 76 -28.39 9.40 -19.73
CA VAL A 76 -27.34 10.17 -20.43
C VAL A 76 -27.10 11.46 -19.68
N GLU A 77 -25.97 11.55 -18.97
CA GLU A 77 -25.54 12.79 -18.32
C GLU A 77 -25.06 13.80 -19.37
N PRO A 78 -25.49 15.09 -19.30
CA PRO A 78 -24.97 16.12 -20.19
C PRO A 78 -23.48 16.37 -19.92
N PRO A 79 -22.68 16.67 -20.95
CA PRO A 79 -21.26 16.98 -20.75
C PRO A 79 -21.11 18.32 -20.02
N GLY A 80 -20.42 18.32 -18.88
CA GLY A 80 -19.98 19.54 -18.21
C GLY A 80 -18.56 19.93 -18.62
N VAL A 81 -18.28 21.23 -18.52
CA VAL A 81 -16.98 21.82 -18.84
C VAL A 81 -16.53 22.68 -17.66
N PHE A 82 -15.35 22.42 -17.13
CA PHE A 82 -14.75 23.26 -16.10
C PHE A 82 -14.04 24.45 -16.74
N LEU A 83 -14.61 25.65 -16.58
CA LEU A 83 -14.15 26.86 -17.26
C LEU A 83 -12.89 27.49 -16.66
N ASN A 84 -12.49 27.11 -15.44
CA ASN A 84 -11.28 27.62 -14.78
C ASN A 84 -10.03 26.75 -15.04
N ALA A 85 -10.09 25.84 -16.03
CA ALA A 85 -8.97 24.99 -16.40
C ALA A 85 -7.83 25.79 -17.05
N SER A 86 -6.74 26.04 -16.32
CA SER A 86 -5.63 26.93 -16.73
C SER A 86 -5.03 26.54 -18.07
N ALA A 87 -4.68 25.27 -18.26
CA ALA A 87 -4.08 24.77 -19.49
C ALA A 87 -5.03 24.87 -20.71
N VAL A 88 -6.34 24.76 -20.51
CA VAL A 88 -7.33 24.98 -21.59
C VAL A 88 -7.37 26.46 -21.94
N LEU A 89 -7.42 27.31 -20.92
CA LEU A 89 -7.45 28.76 -21.08
C LEU A 89 -6.19 29.30 -21.79
N GLU A 90 -4.99 28.77 -21.52
CA GLU A 90 -3.75 29.16 -22.23
C GLU A 90 -3.84 28.93 -23.75
N ARG A 91 -4.39 27.78 -24.15
CA ARG A 91 -4.53 27.40 -25.57
C ARG A 91 -5.62 28.22 -26.26
N GLN A 92 -6.74 28.41 -25.57
CA GLN A 92 -7.82 29.26 -26.06
C GLN A 92 -7.38 30.73 -26.15
N PHE A 93 -6.56 31.19 -25.21
CA PHE A 93 -5.96 32.52 -25.25
C PHE A 93 -4.99 32.66 -26.42
N THR A 94 -4.14 31.66 -26.66
CA THR A 94 -3.22 31.64 -27.81
C THR A 94 -3.98 31.66 -29.14
N ALA A 95 -5.05 30.88 -29.25
CA ALA A 95 -5.94 30.89 -30.41
C ALA A 95 -6.62 32.26 -30.58
N PHE A 96 -7.08 32.87 -29.48
CA PHE A 96 -7.65 34.22 -29.49
C PHE A 96 -6.63 35.28 -29.94
N CYS A 97 -5.36 35.19 -29.52
CA CYS A 97 -4.30 36.07 -30.00
C CYS A 97 -4.06 35.92 -31.51
N LEU A 98 -4.01 34.69 -32.02
CA LEU A 98 -3.87 34.44 -33.46
C LEU A 98 -5.07 35.00 -34.24
N ASP A 99 -6.29 34.78 -33.76
CA ASP A 99 -7.51 35.29 -34.40
C ASP A 99 -7.49 36.83 -34.47
N ARG A 100 -7.18 37.49 -33.35
CA ARG A 100 -7.07 38.96 -33.30
C ARG A 100 -5.94 39.50 -34.16
N TRP A 101 -4.82 38.78 -34.23
CA TRP A 101 -3.72 39.13 -35.12
C TRP A 101 -4.13 39.01 -36.60
N VAL A 102 -4.86 37.96 -36.99
CA VAL A 102 -5.39 37.83 -38.35
C VAL A 102 -6.39 38.96 -38.67
N VAL A 103 -7.30 39.25 -37.75
CA VAL A 103 -8.30 40.33 -37.88
C VAL A 103 -7.65 41.71 -38.01
N SER A 104 -6.43 41.90 -37.49
CA SER A 104 -5.67 43.16 -37.65
C SER A 104 -5.26 43.47 -39.11
N GLY A 105 -5.51 42.56 -40.05
CA GLY A 105 -5.33 42.78 -41.49
C GLY A 105 -3.97 42.35 -42.01
N ILE A 106 -3.37 41.29 -41.45
CA ILE A 106 -2.11 40.75 -41.97
C ILE A 106 -2.29 40.26 -43.40
N ALA A 107 -1.25 40.42 -44.24
CA ALA A 107 -1.27 39.84 -45.58
C ALA A 107 -1.09 38.31 -45.50
N ASP A 108 -1.77 37.55 -46.37
CA ASP A 108 -1.72 36.07 -46.39
C ASP A 108 -0.30 35.48 -46.44
N ALA A 109 0.64 36.18 -47.08
CA ALA A 109 2.03 35.74 -47.21
C ALA A 109 2.82 35.77 -45.89
N VAL A 110 2.30 36.45 -44.86
CA VAL A 110 2.96 36.69 -43.58
C VAL A 110 2.90 35.46 -42.66
N PHE A 111 1.87 34.62 -42.80
CA PHE A 111 1.74 33.35 -42.08
C PHE A 111 2.26 32.19 -42.94
N PRO A 112 3.41 31.57 -42.60
CA PRO A 112 3.96 30.49 -43.41
C PRO A 112 3.09 29.24 -43.32
N LYS A 113 2.71 28.65 -44.45
CA LYS A 113 1.93 27.38 -44.48
C LYS A 113 2.73 26.18 -43.98
N ARG A 114 4.07 26.24 -44.09
CA ARG A 114 4.97 25.10 -43.85
C ARG A 114 6.06 25.46 -42.85
N VAL A 115 6.34 24.54 -41.93
CA VAL A 115 7.34 24.71 -40.88
C VAL A 115 8.74 24.92 -41.45
N GLY A 116 9.10 24.26 -42.56
CA GLY A 116 10.41 24.41 -43.19
C GLY A 116 10.79 25.86 -43.51
N SER A 117 9.83 26.68 -43.96
CA SER A 117 10.05 28.10 -44.25
C SER A 117 10.39 28.93 -43.01
N ILE A 118 9.81 28.55 -41.86
CA ILE A 118 10.07 29.17 -40.56
C ILE A 118 11.47 28.78 -40.09
N LEU A 119 11.78 27.47 -40.10
CA LEU A 119 13.05 26.94 -39.61
C LEU A 119 14.26 27.44 -40.41
N ASN A 120 14.08 27.79 -41.68
CA ASN A 120 15.12 28.37 -42.53
C ASN A 120 15.50 29.81 -42.14
N ASN A 121 14.60 30.55 -41.48
CA ASN A 121 14.78 31.96 -41.16
C ASN A 121 14.77 32.26 -39.64
N LEU A 122 14.67 31.24 -38.80
CA LEU A 122 14.50 31.37 -37.34
C LEU A 122 15.58 32.23 -36.66
N GLU A 123 16.82 32.20 -37.16
CA GLU A 123 17.96 32.97 -36.62
C GLU A 123 17.95 34.46 -36.97
N LYS A 124 17.24 34.85 -38.03
CA LYS A 124 17.34 36.23 -38.56
C LYS A 124 16.51 37.25 -37.78
N ALA A 125 15.87 36.84 -36.68
CA ALA A 125 15.05 37.66 -35.76
C ALA A 125 14.26 38.78 -36.46
N THR A 126 13.74 38.52 -37.65
CA THR A 126 13.24 39.58 -38.53
C THR A 126 11.83 39.95 -38.05
N PRO A 127 11.58 41.20 -37.64
CA PRO A 127 10.30 41.62 -37.05
C PRO A 127 9.08 41.39 -37.95
N ALA A 128 9.27 41.41 -39.27
CA ALA A 128 8.19 41.24 -40.25
C ALA A 128 7.73 39.78 -40.46
N HIS A 129 8.49 38.80 -39.98
CA HIS A 129 8.24 37.39 -40.25
C HIS A 129 7.77 36.63 -39.01
N PHE A 130 6.98 35.59 -39.23
CA PHE A 130 6.58 34.65 -38.18
C PHE A 130 7.81 33.90 -37.63
N PRO A 131 7.90 33.67 -36.29
CA PRO A 131 6.93 34.01 -35.25
C PRO A 131 7.06 35.44 -34.68
N ASN A 132 8.08 36.21 -35.05
CA ASN A 132 8.42 37.48 -34.40
C ASN A 132 7.33 38.55 -34.53
N ASN A 133 6.68 38.63 -35.68
CA ASN A 133 5.57 39.56 -35.91
C ASN A 133 4.36 39.30 -35.00
N LEU A 134 4.02 38.03 -34.76
CA LEU A 134 2.97 37.63 -33.82
C LEU A 134 3.37 37.98 -32.39
N MET A 135 4.61 37.68 -32.00
CA MET A 135 5.10 37.99 -30.65
C MET A 135 5.05 39.51 -30.40
N LEU A 136 5.50 40.32 -31.35
CA LEU A 136 5.40 41.78 -31.30
C LEU A 136 3.94 42.28 -31.22
N PHE A 137 3.03 41.66 -31.98
CA PHE A 137 1.61 42.00 -31.89
C PHE A 137 1.05 41.70 -30.49
N VAL A 138 1.34 40.53 -29.93
CA VAL A 138 0.88 40.15 -28.59
C VAL A 138 1.45 41.11 -27.54
N GLU A 139 2.75 41.44 -27.60
CA GLU A 139 3.42 42.38 -26.70
C GLU A 139 2.81 43.80 -26.77
N ASN A 140 2.48 44.29 -27.96
CA ASN A 140 1.91 45.64 -28.12
C ASN A 140 0.43 45.74 -27.72
N HIS A 141 -0.32 44.63 -27.75
CA HIS A 141 -1.76 44.61 -27.52
C HIS A 141 -2.18 43.83 -26.26
N GLN A 142 -1.27 43.54 -25.32
CA GLN A 142 -1.53 42.67 -24.16
C GLN A 142 -2.79 43.04 -23.36
N THR A 143 -2.95 44.33 -23.01
CA THR A 143 -4.09 44.79 -22.20
C THR A 143 -5.41 44.58 -22.91
N GLU A 144 -5.49 44.91 -24.20
CA GLU A 144 -6.69 44.73 -25.03
C GLU A 144 -7.03 43.25 -25.20
N LEU A 145 -6.03 42.42 -25.49
CA LEU A 145 -6.18 40.97 -25.66
C LEU A 145 -6.69 40.30 -24.38
N LEU A 146 -6.10 40.62 -23.23
CA LEU A 146 -6.51 40.07 -21.92
C LEU A 146 -7.94 40.49 -21.56
N GLN A 147 -8.28 41.77 -21.70
CA GLN A 147 -9.63 42.27 -21.41
C GLN A 147 -10.67 41.65 -22.34
N GLY A 148 -10.39 41.60 -23.65
CA GLY A 148 -11.26 40.99 -24.64
C GLY A 148 -11.49 39.50 -24.38
N PHE A 149 -10.45 38.78 -23.99
CA PHE A 149 -10.56 37.36 -23.65
C PHE A 149 -11.38 37.14 -22.37
N PHE A 150 -11.10 37.88 -21.29
CA PHE A 150 -11.84 37.72 -20.03
C PHE A 150 -13.32 38.10 -20.16
N ALA A 151 -13.67 39.03 -21.05
CA ALA A 151 -15.07 39.39 -21.32
C ALA A 151 -15.90 38.20 -21.86
N LEU A 152 -15.28 37.26 -22.59
CA LEU A 152 -15.95 36.04 -23.08
C LEU A 152 -16.43 35.12 -21.95
N PHE A 153 -15.87 35.26 -20.74
CA PHE A 153 -16.17 34.41 -19.59
C PHE A 153 -16.69 35.20 -18.39
N THR A 154 -17.44 36.26 -18.65
CA THR A 154 -17.99 37.15 -17.62
C THR A 154 -18.79 36.35 -16.59
N GLY A 155 -18.37 36.40 -15.32
CA GLY A 155 -19.00 35.68 -14.20
C GLY A 155 -18.52 34.25 -13.96
N TYR A 156 -17.70 33.68 -14.85
CA TYR A 156 -17.27 32.28 -14.76
C TYR A 156 -15.79 32.11 -14.36
N LEU A 157 -14.93 33.04 -14.78
CA LEU A 157 -13.50 33.02 -14.41
C LEU A 157 -13.25 33.67 -13.06
N ASP A 158 -12.58 32.94 -12.19
CA ASP A 158 -12.12 33.46 -10.91
C ASP A 158 -10.88 34.35 -11.03
N LYS A 159 -10.52 35.03 -9.93
CA LYS A 159 -9.39 35.98 -9.89
C LYS A 159 -8.06 35.31 -10.19
N GLU A 160 -7.92 34.04 -9.87
CA GLU A 160 -6.67 33.30 -10.00
C GLU A 160 -6.45 32.85 -11.43
N SER A 161 -7.47 32.30 -12.10
CA SER A 161 -7.39 31.97 -13.54
C SER A 161 -7.06 33.21 -14.38
N ARG A 162 -7.60 34.38 -14.02
CA ARG A 162 -7.23 35.65 -14.66
C ARG A 162 -5.76 36.02 -14.45
N ARG A 163 -5.25 35.85 -13.22
CA ARG A 163 -3.83 36.07 -12.91
C ARG A 163 -2.93 35.12 -13.67
N HIS A 164 -3.27 33.83 -13.71
CA HIS A 164 -2.51 32.80 -14.44
C HIS A 164 -2.36 33.14 -15.93
N ILE A 165 -3.45 33.53 -16.59
CA ILE A 165 -3.40 33.92 -18.01
C ILE A 165 -2.63 35.23 -18.21
N THR A 166 -2.68 36.14 -17.24
CA THR A 166 -1.85 37.35 -17.26
C THR A 166 -0.36 37.00 -17.18
N ASP A 167 0.02 36.13 -16.24
CA ASP A 167 1.40 35.65 -16.05
C ASP A 167 1.91 34.88 -17.28
N PHE A 168 1.04 34.08 -17.93
CA PHE A 168 1.36 33.34 -19.16
C PHE A 168 1.78 34.25 -20.33
N VAL A 169 1.21 35.45 -20.42
CA VAL A 169 1.47 36.41 -21.49
C VAL A 169 2.61 37.36 -21.14
N GLN A 170 2.65 37.83 -19.89
CA GLN A 170 3.65 38.80 -19.43
C GLN A 170 4.99 38.16 -19.11
N GLY A 171 5.01 36.85 -18.81
CA GLY A 171 6.17 36.12 -18.31
C GLY A 171 6.37 36.37 -16.81
N ASP A 172 6.67 35.31 -16.06
CA ASP A 172 7.21 35.48 -14.72
C ASP A 172 8.67 35.96 -14.79
N GLY A 173 9.24 36.42 -13.68
CA GLY A 173 10.62 36.90 -13.61
C GLY A 173 11.71 35.88 -14.02
N GLN A 174 11.34 34.64 -14.38
CA GLN A 174 12.22 33.57 -14.86
C GLN A 174 12.07 33.28 -16.38
N GLN A 175 11.10 33.92 -17.07
CA GLN A 175 10.79 33.81 -18.52
C GLN A 175 10.48 32.40 -19.06
N GLN A 176 10.61 31.31 -18.28
CA GLN A 176 10.31 29.96 -18.73
C GLN A 176 8.79 29.70 -18.71
N GLY A 177 8.24 29.23 -19.83
CA GLY A 177 6.84 28.79 -19.92
C GLY A 177 5.83 29.83 -20.42
N SER A 178 6.23 31.08 -20.66
CA SER A 178 5.39 32.11 -21.30
C SER A 178 5.02 31.74 -22.74
N LEU A 179 4.00 32.39 -23.30
CA LEU A 179 3.57 32.16 -24.68
C LEU A 179 4.74 32.31 -25.68
N THR A 180 5.48 33.41 -25.58
CA THR A 180 6.66 33.72 -26.41
C THR A 180 7.74 32.65 -26.27
N TRP A 181 8.02 32.22 -25.03
CA TRP A 181 9.02 31.18 -24.77
C TRP A 181 8.61 29.83 -25.37
N ARG A 182 7.34 29.42 -25.23
CA ARG A 182 6.87 28.12 -25.77
C ARG A 182 6.95 28.08 -27.30
N ILE A 183 6.56 29.16 -27.98
CA ILE A 183 6.66 29.25 -29.46
C ILE A 183 8.12 29.15 -29.91
N THR A 184 9.01 29.92 -29.28
CA THR A 184 10.43 29.97 -29.67
C THR A 184 11.15 28.67 -29.36
N HIS A 185 10.95 28.09 -28.17
CA HIS A 185 11.54 26.82 -27.76
C HIS A 185 11.11 25.66 -28.67
N GLY A 186 9.80 25.52 -28.96
CA GLY A 186 9.30 24.46 -29.84
C GLY A 186 9.92 24.53 -31.24
N LEU A 187 10.01 25.73 -31.83
CA LEU A 187 10.66 25.91 -33.14
C LEU A 187 12.16 25.59 -33.11
N GLN A 188 12.85 25.93 -32.02
CA GLN A 188 14.27 25.61 -31.85
C GLN A 188 14.51 24.10 -31.73
N GLU A 189 13.67 23.36 -31.00
CA GLU A 189 13.76 21.91 -30.89
C GLU A 189 13.56 21.22 -32.26
N GLN A 190 12.54 21.64 -33.02
CA GLN A 190 12.33 21.13 -34.38
C GLN A 190 13.51 21.42 -35.31
N ARG A 191 14.13 22.59 -35.19
CA ARG A 191 15.32 22.93 -35.95
C ARG A 191 16.50 22.02 -35.61
N GLN A 192 16.77 21.81 -34.32
CA GLN A 192 17.86 20.93 -33.87
C GLN A 192 17.67 19.49 -34.39
N ARG A 193 16.43 18.99 -34.36
CA ARG A 193 16.08 17.67 -34.92
C ARG A 193 16.34 17.60 -36.42
N ARG A 194 15.85 18.57 -37.20
CA ARG A 194 16.07 18.67 -38.64
C ARG A 194 17.57 18.71 -38.97
N ASP A 195 18.32 19.56 -38.29
CA ASP A 195 19.75 19.77 -38.55
C ASP A 195 20.57 18.51 -38.20
N SER A 196 20.18 17.77 -37.14
CA SER A 196 20.74 16.47 -36.80
C SER A 196 20.52 15.42 -37.89
N LEU A 197 19.29 15.31 -38.41
CA LEU A 197 18.97 14.40 -39.52
C LEU A 197 19.75 14.77 -40.79
N GLN A 198 19.82 16.05 -41.12
CA GLN A 198 20.61 16.53 -42.26
C GLN A 198 22.11 16.20 -42.11
N ARG A 199 22.67 16.29 -40.91
CA ARG A 199 24.06 15.83 -40.64
C ARG A 199 24.21 14.34 -40.95
N LYS A 200 23.30 13.49 -40.49
CA LYS A 200 23.32 12.04 -40.78
C LYS A 200 23.21 11.75 -42.29
N VAL A 201 22.34 12.47 -43.01
CA VAL A 201 22.22 12.38 -44.48
C VAL A 201 23.54 12.71 -45.18
N ARG A 202 24.24 13.77 -44.73
CA ARG A 202 25.54 14.16 -45.29
C ARG A 202 26.59 13.07 -45.07
N LEU A 203 26.70 12.56 -43.84
CA LEU A 203 27.63 11.48 -43.49
C LEU A 203 27.38 10.21 -44.33
N LEU A 204 26.11 9.86 -44.56
CA LEU A 204 25.75 8.75 -45.43
C LEU A 204 26.15 8.99 -46.89
N GLY A 205 25.95 10.22 -47.38
CA GLY A 205 26.40 10.62 -48.71
C GLY A 205 27.91 10.48 -48.89
N GLU A 206 28.71 10.88 -47.89
CA GLU A 206 30.16 10.71 -47.87
C GLU A 206 30.56 9.23 -47.85
N ARG A 207 29.87 8.40 -47.06
CA ARG A 207 30.10 6.95 -47.00
C ARG A 207 29.83 6.27 -48.33
N ILE A 208 28.75 6.64 -49.02
CA ILE A 208 28.41 6.14 -50.37
C ILE A 208 29.56 6.46 -51.33
N ARG A 209 30.00 7.73 -51.38
CA ARG A 209 31.11 8.15 -52.25
C ARG A 209 32.39 7.38 -51.96
N LYS A 210 32.76 7.23 -50.69
CA LYS A 210 33.97 6.51 -50.28
C LYS A 210 33.94 5.05 -50.71
N LYS A 211 32.78 4.40 -50.61
CA LYS A 211 32.59 2.99 -50.95
C LYS A 211 32.51 2.76 -52.46
N GLU A 212 31.91 3.69 -53.21
CA GLU A 212 31.93 3.68 -54.68
C GLU A 212 33.37 3.74 -55.21
N GLN A 213 34.22 4.57 -54.59
CA GLN A 213 35.62 4.80 -54.97
C GLN A 213 36.61 3.73 -54.48
N ASP A 214 36.17 2.78 -53.64
CA ASP A 214 37.04 1.70 -53.14
C ASP A 214 37.20 0.57 -54.19
N PRO A 215 38.42 0.35 -54.73
CA PRO A 215 38.70 -0.69 -55.71
C PRO A 215 38.89 -2.10 -55.10
N ALA A 216 38.98 -2.24 -53.77
CA ALA A 216 39.14 -3.52 -53.07
C ALA A 216 37.81 -4.08 -52.51
N ALA A 217 36.67 -3.49 -52.89
CA ALA A 217 35.37 -3.87 -52.36
C ALA A 217 34.93 -5.26 -52.86
N GLY A 218 34.73 -6.20 -51.93
CA GLY A 218 34.38 -7.60 -52.21
C GLY A 218 33.01 -7.82 -52.85
N LYS A 219 32.63 -9.09 -53.05
CA LYS A 219 31.42 -9.55 -53.79
C LYS A 219 30.07 -8.96 -53.32
N ASN A 220 30.00 -8.29 -52.16
CA ASN A 220 28.77 -7.69 -51.60
C ASN A 220 28.66 -6.16 -51.75
N LYS A 221 29.58 -5.50 -52.48
CA LYS A 221 29.62 -4.03 -52.63
C LYS A 221 28.27 -3.41 -53.02
N ASP A 222 27.61 -3.99 -54.01
CA ASP A 222 26.38 -3.42 -54.58
C ASP A 222 25.17 -3.56 -53.65
N ALA A 223 25.05 -4.70 -52.96
CA ALA A 223 24.02 -4.91 -51.96
C ALA A 223 24.14 -3.88 -50.82
N GLU A 224 25.37 -3.69 -50.32
CA GLU A 224 25.66 -2.72 -49.26
C GLU A 224 25.44 -1.27 -49.71
N LEU A 225 25.81 -0.91 -50.95
CA LEU A 225 25.52 0.41 -51.52
C LEU A 225 24.01 0.65 -51.67
N HIS A 226 23.26 -0.36 -52.12
CA HIS A 226 21.82 -0.27 -52.26
C HIS A 226 21.14 -0.01 -50.91
N GLU A 227 21.61 -0.64 -49.84
CA GLU A 227 21.03 -0.49 -48.50
C GLU A 227 21.44 0.83 -47.82
N ILE A 228 22.68 1.30 -47.98
CA ILE A 228 23.09 2.63 -47.52
C ILE A 228 22.30 3.74 -48.25
N ARG A 229 22.06 3.58 -49.56
CA ARG A 229 21.20 4.51 -50.33
C ARG A 229 19.76 4.48 -49.82
N ARG A 230 19.22 3.30 -49.47
CA ARG A 230 17.89 3.17 -48.86
C ARG A 230 17.79 3.93 -47.54
N GLU A 231 18.80 3.79 -46.67
CA GLU A 231 18.87 4.49 -45.37
C GLU A 231 19.02 6.01 -45.55
N LYS A 232 19.85 6.47 -46.49
CA LYS A 232 19.97 7.90 -46.83
C LYS A 232 18.64 8.46 -47.30
N ASN A 233 17.96 7.78 -48.21
CA ASN A 233 16.64 8.16 -48.69
C ASN A 233 15.61 8.14 -47.53
N ALA A 234 15.82 7.34 -46.47
CA ALA A 234 15.02 7.37 -45.25
C ALA A 234 15.14 8.66 -44.48
N LEU A 235 16.38 9.02 -44.17
CA LEU A 235 16.64 10.24 -43.44
C LEU A 235 16.27 11.49 -44.26
N GLN A 236 16.40 11.46 -45.59
CA GLN A 236 15.98 12.55 -46.47
C GLN A 236 14.46 12.76 -46.47
N GLU A 237 13.67 11.70 -46.53
CA GLU A 237 12.21 11.84 -46.43
C GLU A 237 11.79 12.33 -45.03
N LEU A 238 12.48 11.96 -43.95
CA LEU A 238 12.19 12.53 -42.62
C LEU A 238 12.45 14.04 -42.56
N VAL A 239 13.56 14.50 -43.15
CA VAL A 239 13.84 15.94 -43.27
C VAL A 239 12.75 16.63 -44.09
N LYS A 240 12.30 15.99 -45.17
CA LYS A 240 11.21 16.49 -46.01
C LYS A 240 9.89 16.56 -45.23
N ALA A 241 9.53 15.54 -44.47
CA ALA A 241 8.33 15.51 -43.64
C ALA A 241 8.32 16.64 -42.60
N ILE A 242 9.44 16.91 -41.93
CA ILE A 242 9.55 18.06 -41.00
C ILE A 242 9.31 19.38 -41.75
N ASN A 243 9.92 19.55 -42.93
CA ASN A 243 9.77 20.77 -43.71
C ASN A 243 8.35 20.97 -44.24
N ASP A 244 7.72 19.88 -44.70
CA ASP A 244 6.38 19.86 -45.30
C ASP A 244 5.26 19.84 -44.24
N ARG A 245 5.58 19.77 -42.94
CA ARG A 245 4.59 19.87 -41.87
C ARG A 245 3.85 21.20 -41.93
N ASP A 246 2.53 21.16 -41.76
CA ASP A 246 1.69 22.35 -41.67
C ASP A 246 1.98 23.13 -40.37
N THR A 247 2.03 24.46 -40.44
CA THR A 247 2.35 25.31 -39.29
C THR A 247 1.29 25.24 -38.20
N LEU A 248 -0.01 25.14 -38.55
CA LEU A 248 -1.07 25.01 -37.56
C LEU A 248 -0.99 23.65 -36.87
N ASN A 249 -0.70 22.58 -37.61
CA ASN A 249 -0.44 21.27 -37.01
C ASN A 249 0.72 21.36 -36.02
N PHE A 250 1.83 21.98 -36.39
CA PHE A 250 2.95 22.20 -35.46
C PHE A 250 2.53 22.92 -34.17
N LEU A 251 1.79 24.04 -34.26
CA LEU A 251 1.33 24.76 -33.06
C LEU A 251 0.38 23.92 -32.20
N THR A 252 -0.41 23.06 -32.83
CA THR A 252 -1.33 22.13 -32.17
C THR A 252 -0.56 21.03 -31.44
N ASP A 253 0.46 20.46 -32.10
CA ASP A 253 1.28 19.35 -31.58
C ASP A 253 2.23 19.80 -30.46
N GLU A 254 2.69 21.06 -30.50
CA GLU A 254 3.44 21.70 -29.40
C GLU A 254 2.51 22.18 -28.25
N GLY A 255 1.21 21.91 -28.34
CA GLY A 255 0.24 22.22 -27.29
C GLY A 255 -0.04 23.72 -27.12
N LEU A 256 0.29 24.54 -28.12
CA LEU A 256 0.00 25.99 -28.16
C LEU A 256 -1.43 26.26 -28.61
N LEU A 257 -1.97 25.43 -29.51
CA LEU A 257 -3.36 25.50 -29.96
C LEU A 257 -4.21 24.35 -29.42
N PRO A 258 -5.54 24.54 -29.31
CA PRO A 258 -6.44 23.45 -28.96
C PRO A 258 -6.38 22.32 -29.99
N ASN A 259 -6.38 21.08 -29.51
CA ASN A 259 -6.43 19.87 -30.32
C ASN A 259 -7.52 18.91 -29.80
N TYR A 260 -7.75 17.80 -30.50
CA TYR A 260 -8.71 16.78 -30.06
C TYR A 260 -8.20 15.90 -28.90
N ALA A 261 -6.90 15.94 -28.57
CA ALA A 261 -6.26 15.07 -27.57
C ALA A 261 -5.28 15.85 -26.69
N PHE A 262 -5.62 16.10 -25.42
CA PHE A 262 -4.78 16.87 -24.48
C PHE A 262 -3.29 16.46 -24.55
N PRO A 263 -2.36 17.43 -24.55
CA PRO A 263 -1.10 17.30 -25.26
C PRO A 263 -0.03 16.68 -24.37
N GLU A 264 0.25 15.41 -24.61
CA GLU A 264 1.59 14.90 -24.41
C GLU A 264 2.23 14.76 -25.79
N ALA A 265 3.50 15.15 -25.94
CA ALA A 265 4.26 14.85 -27.14
C ALA A 265 4.23 13.34 -27.36
N GLY A 266 3.66 12.90 -28.49
CA GLY A 266 3.55 11.49 -28.80
C GLY A 266 4.91 10.84 -29.08
N VAL A 267 4.94 9.52 -28.98
CA VAL A 267 6.03 8.70 -29.52
C VAL A 267 5.70 8.37 -30.97
N ILE A 268 6.68 8.59 -31.83
CA ILE A 268 6.53 8.35 -33.26
C ILE A 268 7.03 6.95 -33.62
N LEU A 269 6.19 6.16 -34.27
CA LEU A 269 6.56 4.94 -34.96
C LEU A 269 6.79 5.23 -36.44
N GLN A 270 8.00 4.94 -36.92
CA GLN A 270 8.34 4.93 -38.33
C GLN A 270 8.31 3.49 -38.87
N SER A 271 7.27 3.15 -39.63
CA SER A 271 7.14 1.84 -40.27
C SER A 271 7.68 1.88 -41.69
N ILE A 272 8.69 1.05 -41.98
CA ILE A 272 9.35 0.94 -43.28
C ILE A 272 9.00 -0.41 -43.89
N ILE A 273 8.18 -0.40 -44.93
CA ILE A 273 7.75 -1.60 -45.66
C ILE A 273 8.48 -1.70 -46.98
N TYR A 274 9.05 -2.85 -47.31
CA TYR A 274 9.76 -3.04 -48.58
C TYR A 274 9.29 -4.27 -49.37
N ARG A 275 9.30 -4.18 -50.70
CA ARG A 275 9.04 -5.29 -51.63
C ARG A 275 10.08 -5.29 -52.74
N ARG A 276 10.60 -6.46 -53.10
CA ARG A 276 11.50 -6.58 -54.26
C ARG A 276 10.72 -6.36 -55.55
N LYS A 277 11.23 -5.55 -56.48
CA LYS A 277 10.64 -5.42 -57.82
C LYS A 277 10.92 -6.69 -58.63
N ASN A 278 9.88 -7.24 -59.25
CA ASN A 278 10.00 -8.35 -60.19
C ASN A 278 10.27 -7.79 -61.59
N GLU A 279 11.50 -7.37 -61.88
CA GLU A 279 11.93 -7.11 -63.27
C GLU A 279 12.92 -8.21 -63.70
N PRO A 280 12.72 -8.88 -64.86
CA PRO A 280 13.45 -10.11 -65.19
C PRO A 280 14.92 -9.96 -65.63
N ARG A 281 15.59 -8.81 -65.43
CA ARG A 281 16.89 -8.57 -66.09
C ARG A 281 18.02 -7.87 -65.31
N GLU A 282 17.90 -7.63 -64.00
CA GLU A 282 19.04 -7.15 -63.21
C GLU A 282 19.26 -8.03 -61.96
N GLU A 283 20.47 -8.59 -61.82
CA GLU A 283 20.89 -9.39 -60.65
C GLU A 283 20.86 -8.58 -59.33
N ASN A 284 20.74 -7.24 -59.40
CA ASN A 284 20.51 -6.33 -58.28
C ASN A 284 19.10 -5.72 -58.32
N GLY A 285 18.08 -6.55 -58.09
CA GLY A 285 16.68 -6.11 -58.11
C GLY A 285 16.40 -4.96 -57.14
N SER A 286 15.98 -3.81 -57.68
CA SER A 286 15.56 -2.65 -56.90
C SER A 286 14.32 -2.96 -56.06
N TYR A 287 14.12 -2.23 -54.96
CA TYR A 287 13.01 -2.44 -54.02
C TYR A 287 12.03 -1.28 -54.06
N ASP A 288 10.74 -1.59 -54.06
CA ASP A 288 9.71 -0.64 -53.66
C ASP A 288 9.77 -0.49 -52.14
N THR A 289 9.75 0.75 -51.64
CA THR A 289 9.73 1.05 -50.21
C THR A 289 8.60 2.02 -49.92
N TRP A 290 7.73 1.66 -48.99
CA TRP A 290 6.67 2.52 -48.45
C TRP A 290 7.01 2.87 -47.00
N ARG A 291 6.64 4.08 -46.60
CA ARG A 291 6.81 4.55 -45.22
C ARG A 291 5.50 5.03 -44.68
N TYR A 292 5.23 4.60 -43.46
CA TYR A 292 4.06 5.01 -42.70
C TYR A 292 4.52 5.55 -41.36
N GLU A 293 4.01 6.72 -40.99
CA GLU A 293 4.28 7.37 -39.72
C GLU A 293 3.03 7.26 -38.86
N TYR A 294 3.19 6.74 -37.64
CA TYR A 294 2.11 6.64 -36.67
C TYR A 294 2.52 7.33 -35.37
N GLU A 295 1.67 8.19 -34.86
CA GLU A 295 1.85 8.83 -33.56
C GLU A 295 0.96 8.16 -32.52
N ARG A 296 1.52 7.97 -31.31
CA ARG A 296 0.80 7.49 -30.12
C ARG A 296 1.12 8.38 -28.95
N SER A 297 0.14 8.70 -28.12
CA SER A 297 0.36 9.37 -26.83
C SER A 297 1.46 8.65 -26.06
N ALA A 298 2.36 9.38 -25.40
CA ALA A 298 3.49 8.78 -24.70
C ALA A 298 3.08 7.73 -23.65
N SER A 299 1.94 7.93 -22.98
CA SER A 299 1.35 6.97 -22.03
C SER A 299 0.95 5.63 -22.65
N SER A 300 0.38 5.62 -23.86
CA SER A 300 0.03 4.36 -24.57
C SER A 300 1.26 3.76 -25.27
N ALA A 301 2.13 4.62 -25.79
CA ALA A 301 3.29 4.20 -26.57
C ALA A 301 4.28 3.37 -25.75
N ILE A 302 4.47 3.68 -24.47
CA ILE A 302 5.37 2.94 -23.57
C ILE A 302 5.05 1.45 -23.47
N ASP A 303 3.86 1.04 -23.92
CA ASP A 303 3.39 -0.33 -24.03
C ASP A 303 3.25 -0.77 -25.50
N GLU A 304 2.39 -0.08 -26.28
CA GLU A 304 2.06 -0.45 -27.67
C GLU A 304 3.26 -0.40 -28.62
N LEU A 305 4.18 0.54 -28.38
CA LEU A 305 5.37 0.77 -29.19
C LEU A 305 6.65 0.28 -28.49
N ALA A 306 6.52 -0.50 -27.41
CA ALA A 306 7.65 -1.12 -26.75
C ALA A 306 8.38 -2.09 -27.69
N PRO A 307 9.70 -2.26 -27.54
CA PRO A 307 10.46 -3.26 -28.29
C PRO A 307 9.83 -4.64 -28.24
N GLU A 308 9.93 -5.34 -29.37
CA GLU A 308 9.33 -6.66 -29.62
C GLU A 308 7.81 -6.72 -29.65
N ASN A 309 7.09 -5.63 -29.33
CA ASN A 309 5.65 -5.59 -29.49
C ASN A 309 5.26 -5.57 -30.98
N THR A 310 4.04 -6.01 -31.27
CA THR A 310 3.47 -5.94 -32.62
C THR A 310 2.41 -4.85 -32.68
N PHE A 311 2.63 -3.87 -33.53
CA PHE A 311 1.72 -2.78 -33.78
C PHE A 311 0.86 -3.06 -35.02
N TYR A 312 -0.44 -2.76 -34.93
CA TYR A 312 -1.43 -3.04 -35.97
C TYR A 312 -2.04 -1.72 -36.48
N ALA A 313 -1.88 -1.44 -37.77
CA ALA A 313 -2.45 -0.25 -38.43
C ALA A 313 -2.59 -0.45 -39.95
N ASP A 314 -3.61 0.16 -40.56
CA ASP A 314 -3.85 0.15 -42.02
C ASP A 314 -3.77 -1.23 -42.69
N GLY A 315 -4.34 -2.25 -42.05
CA GLY A 315 -4.34 -3.63 -42.56
C GLY A 315 -2.97 -4.33 -42.46
N ARG A 316 -2.03 -3.75 -41.68
CA ARG A 316 -0.69 -4.28 -41.48
C ARG A 316 -0.39 -4.62 -40.02
N LYS A 317 0.44 -5.64 -39.82
CA LYS A 317 1.07 -6.02 -38.55
C LYS A 317 2.58 -5.79 -38.65
N VAL A 318 3.14 -4.95 -37.79
CA VAL A 318 4.58 -4.62 -37.81
C VAL A 318 5.19 -4.78 -36.42
N LYS A 319 6.30 -5.52 -36.33
CA LYS A 319 7.03 -5.72 -35.08
C LYS A 319 7.99 -4.55 -34.84
N ILE A 320 7.95 -3.96 -33.64
CA ILE A 320 8.89 -2.92 -33.24
C ILE A 320 10.28 -3.55 -33.11
N ASP A 321 11.20 -3.13 -33.97
CA ASP A 321 12.50 -3.77 -34.11
C ASP A 321 13.68 -2.83 -33.82
N GLN A 322 13.43 -1.54 -33.58
CA GLN A 322 14.47 -0.56 -33.30
C GLN A 322 13.95 0.64 -32.50
N VAL A 323 14.77 1.16 -31.59
CA VAL A 323 14.55 2.42 -30.86
C VAL A 323 15.51 3.49 -31.37
N ASP A 324 15.07 4.75 -31.52
CA ASP A 324 15.94 5.84 -32.00
C ASP A 324 16.90 6.34 -30.91
N MET A 325 18.10 5.77 -30.87
CA MET A 325 19.19 6.17 -29.96
C MET A 325 19.72 7.60 -30.22
N GLY A 326 19.37 8.23 -31.34
CA GLY A 326 19.78 9.61 -31.65
C GLY A 326 18.81 10.66 -31.11
N SER A 327 17.61 10.26 -30.72
CA SER A 327 16.55 11.15 -30.22
C SER A 327 16.62 11.36 -28.70
N SER A 328 17.28 10.46 -27.97
CA SER A 328 17.44 10.50 -26.52
C SER A 328 18.72 9.77 -26.13
N ALA A 329 19.44 10.31 -25.15
CA ALA A 329 20.65 9.68 -24.62
C ALA A 329 20.28 8.49 -23.72
N ILE A 330 21.17 7.49 -23.65
CA ILE A 330 21.11 6.51 -22.58
C ILE A 330 21.62 7.18 -21.31
N GLU A 331 20.82 7.10 -20.25
CA GLU A 331 21.06 7.73 -18.97
C GLU A 331 21.25 6.66 -17.90
N ALA A 332 22.19 6.88 -16.98
CA ALA A 332 22.34 6.04 -15.81
C ALA A 332 21.54 6.64 -14.66
N TRP A 333 20.59 5.89 -14.11
CA TRP A 333 19.74 6.30 -13.00
C TRP A 333 19.98 5.42 -11.79
N ARG A 334 19.92 6.02 -10.60
CA ARG A 334 19.98 5.33 -9.32
C ARG A 334 18.58 5.27 -8.71
N PHE A 335 18.15 4.07 -8.33
CA PHE A 335 16.86 3.81 -7.69
C PHE A 335 17.00 3.65 -6.18
N CYS A 336 15.98 4.05 -5.44
CA CYS A 336 15.88 3.69 -4.03
C CYS A 336 15.12 2.36 -3.88
N THR A 337 15.66 1.47 -3.03
CA THR A 337 15.00 0.22 -2.66
C THR A 337 13.72 0.46 -1.87
N ASP A 338 13.64 1.54 -1.10
CA ASP A 338 12.60 1.73 -0.10
C ASP A 338 11.59 2.83 -0.43
N CYS A 339 11.88 3.80 -1.29
CA CYS A 339 10.92 4.84 -1.66
C CYS A 339 10.97 5.15 -3.15
N ALA A 340 10.06 6.00 -3.65
CA ALA A 340 9.97 6.35 -5.07
C ALA A 340 11.09 7.28 -5.56
N HIS A 341 12.04 7.66 -4.70
CA HIS A 341 13.13 8.55 -5.08
C HIS A 341 14.11 7.89 -6.05
N MET A 342 14.53 8.67 -7.05
CA MET A 342 15.56 8.27 -7.99
C MET A 342 16.38 9.48 -8.44
N GLN A 343 17.64 9.24 -8.77
CA GLN A 343 18.59 10.29 -9.13
C GLN A 343 19.37 9.92 -10.39
N LEU A 344 19.48 10.86 -11.32
CA LEU A 344 20.36 10.70 -12.48
C LEU A 344 21.81 10.73 -12.01
N VAL A 345 22.58 9.70 -12.34
CA VAL A 345 23.99 9.55 -11.91
C VAL A 345 24.83 10.68 -12.50
N GLY A 346 25.64 11.33 -11.67
CA GLY A 346 26.44 12.50 -12.04
C GLY A 346 25.68 13.83 -11.96
N SER A 347 24.37 13.82 -11.69
CA SER A 347 23.60 15.03 -11.39
C SER A 347 23.49 15.21 -9.86
N GLY A 348 24.16 16.22 -9.29
CA GLY A 348 24.11 16.53 -7.86
C GLY A 348 25.18 15.84 -6.99
N LYS A 349 25.06 16.00 -5.66
CA LYS A 349 25.98 15.37 -4.69
C LYS A 349 25.69 13.88 -4.57
N GLU A 350 26.71 13.04 -4.68
CA GLU A 350 26.58 11.62 -4.36
C GLU A 350 26.50 11.44 -2.84
N THR A 351 25.37 10.92 -2.36
CA THR A 351 25.16 10.55 -0.95
C THR A 351 25.31 9.04 -0.78
N THR A 352 25.70 8.62 0.42
CA THR A 352 25.76 7.19 0.79
C THR A 352 24.38 6.64 1.14
N THR A 353 23.49 7.47 1.70
CA THR A 353 22.10 7.13 2.00
C THR A 353 21.12 7.86 1.09
N CYS A 354 19.91 7.31 0.95
CA CYS A 354 18.86 7.94 0.15
C CYS A 354 18.49 9.30 0.78
N PRO A 355 18.49 10.41 0.03
CA PRO A 355 18.17 11.73 0.58
C PRO A 355 16.69 11.89 0.99
N ARG A 356 15.82 10.95 0.62
CA ARG A 356 14.37 10.98 0.95
C ARG A 356 13.99 10.14 2.15
N CYS A 357 14.47 8.89 2.19
CA CYS A 357 14.07 7.93 3.22
C CYS A 357 15.25 7.43 4.07
N ALA A 358 16.46 7.97 3.87
CA ALA A 358 17.68 7.59 4.57
C ALA A 358 18.13 6.12 4.39
N SER A 359 17.53 5.37 3.46
CA SER A 359 17.94 3.99 3.14
C SER A 359 19.44 3.87 2.88
N THR A 360 20.09 2.92 3.55
CA THR A 360 21.53 2.60 3.42
C THR A 360 21.84 1.78 2.18
N LEU A 361 20.85 1.10 1.60
CA LEU A 361 20.99 0.35 0.34
C LEU A 361 21.09 1.27 -0.88
N TRP A 362 20.95 2.59 -0.69
CA TRP A 362 21.09 3.60 -1.75
C TRP A 362 22.47 3.59 -2.43
N SER A 363 23.55 3.28 -1.71
CA SER A 363 24.89 3.23 -2.29
C SER A 363 25.18 1.95 -3.09
N ASP A 364 24.26 0.98 -3.10
CA ASP A 364 24.46 -0.27 -3.82
C ASP A 364 24.59 -0.03 -5.35
N THR A 365 25.56 -0.70 -5.95
CA THR A 365 25.81 -0.62 -7.39
C THR A 365 24.68 -1.28 -8.18
N GLY A 366 24.02 -2.30 -7.62
CA GLY A 366 22.86 -2.96 -8.23
C GLY A 366 21.65 -2.03 -8.43
N GLN A 367 21.61 -0.90 -7.72
CA GLN A 367 20.56 0.12 -7.86
C GLN A 367 20.82 1.10 -9.01
N LYS A 368 21.97 1.04 -9.67
CA LYS A 368 22.28 1.83 -10.87
C LYS A 368 21.80 1.07 -12.11
N ARG A 369 20.79 1.60 -12.79
CA ARG A 369 20.23 0.99 -14.00
C ARG A 369 20.25 1.97 -15.17
N THR A 370 20.37 1.44 -16.37
CA THR A 370 20.38 2.25 -17.58
C THR A 370 18.96 2.45 -18.09
N MET A 371 18.62 3.69 -18.41
CA MET A 371 17.30 4.06 -18.90
C MET A 371 17.41 4.88 -20.18
N LEU A 372 16.39 4.79 -21.02
CA LEU A 372 16.25 5.62 -22.21
C LEU A 372 14.85 6.20 -22.30
N ARG A 373 14.78 7.52 -22.49
CA ARG A 373 13.52 8.21 -22.70
C ARG A 373 12.99 7.88 -24.09
N MET A 374 11.81 7.25 -24.17
CA MET A 374 11.30 6.81 -25.45
C MET A 374 10.60 7.96 -26.19
N ARG A 375 11.14 8.38 -27.34
CA ARG A 375 10.57 9.43 -28.21
C ARG A 375 10.23 8.93 -29.62
N GLN A 376 10.99 7.97 -30.14
CA GLN A 376 10.79 7.43 -31.48
C GLN A 376 11.25 5.98 -31.59
N VAL A 377 10.50 5.17 -32.34
CA VAL A 377 10.82 3.78 -32.66
C VAL A 377 10.65 3.51 -34.16
N PHE A 378 11.21 2.41 -34.64
CA PHE A 378 11.07 1.96 -36.01
C PHE A 378 10.59 0.50 -36.06
N ALA A 379 9.91 0.18 -37.15
CA ALA A 379 9.56 -1.19 -37.53
C ALA A 379 9.87 -1.40 -39.01
N THR A 380 10.78 -2.32 -39.32
CA THR A 380 11.14 -2.64 -40.71
C THR A 380 10.63 -4.02 -41.09
N SER A 381 9.80 -4.13 -42.12
CA SER A 381 9.21 -5.42 -42.52
C SER A 381 9.03 -5.53 -44.04
N SER A 382 8.98 -6.75 -44.58
CA SER A 382 8.65 -6.95 -45.98
C SER A 382 7.14 -6.78 -46.21
N ASP A 383 6.71 -6.38 -47.41
CA ASP A 383 5.29 -6.22 -47.73
C ASP A 383 4.49 -7.49 -47.42
N GLN A 384 5.04 -8.66 -47.78
CA GLN A 384 4.41 -9.96 -47.49
C GLN A 384 4.23 -10.23 -46.00
N LYS A 385 5.27 -10.02 -45.18
CA LYS A 385 5.21 -10.30 -43.73
C LYS A 385 4.37 -9.28 -42.96
N SER A 386 4.28 -8.07 -43.47
CA SER A 386 3.52 -7.01 -42.82
C SER A 386 2.01 -7.10 -43.06
N ARG A 387 1.54 -7.87 -44.03
CA ARG A 387 0.10 -8.05 -44.26
C ARG A 387 -0.50 -8.92 -43.17
N ILE A 388 -1.72 -8.56 -42.75
CA ILE A 388 -2.55 -9.42 -41.91
C ILE A 388 -3.13 -10.51 -42.82
N GLY A 389 -2.91 -11.77 -42.49
CA GLY A 389 -3.49 -12.92 -43.21
C GLY A 389 -4.58 -13.58 -42.38
N ASP A 390 -5.19 -14.63 -42.94
CA ASP A 390 -6.19 -15.46 -42.26
C ASP A 390 -5.55 -16.45 -41.26
N ASP A 391 -4.27 -16.26 -40.93
CA ASP A 391 -3.51 -17.12 -40.02
C ASP A 391 -3.91 -16.94 -38.55
N SER A 392 -4.52 -15.80 -38.20
CA SER A 392 -5.00 -15.49 -36.85
C SER A 392 -5.97 -14.30 -36.89
N ASP A 393 -7.21 -14.49 -36.42
CA ASP A 393 -8.19 -13.41 -36.26
C ASP A 393 -7.87 -12.48 -35.06
N ASP A 394 -7.05 -12.96 -34.12
CA ASP A 394 -6.72 -12.25 -32.89
C ASP A 394 -5.39 -11.48 -32.96
N ARG A 395 -5.35 -10.34 -32.27
CA ARG A 395 -4.11 -9.58 -32.02
C ARG A 395 -3.29 -10.31 -30.96
N THR A 396 -2.00 -10.48 -31.18
CA THR A 396 -1.10 -11.07 -30.16
C THR A 396 -0.84 -10.07 -29.03
N PRO A 397 -1.31 -10.32 -27.80
CA PRO A 397 -1.07 -9.41 -26.68
C PRO A 397 0.35 -9.62 -26.11
N SER A 398 1.07 -8.53 -25.90
CA SER A 398 2.31 -8.52 -25.10
C SER A 398 2.05 -7.78 -23.79
N PHE A 399 2.53 -8.33 -22.68
CA PHE A 399 2.37 -7.72 -21.36
C PHE A 399 3.74 -7.29 -20.83
N TYR A 400 3.81 -6.11 -20.21
CA TYR A 400 5.05 -5.51 -19.71
C TYR A 400 4.94 -5.19 -18.22
N ASN A 401 6.08 -5.27 -17.51
CA ASN A 401 6.19 -4.84 -16.12
C ASN A 401 6.36 -3.31 -16.08
N LYS A 402 5.34 -2.59 -15.63
CA LYS A 402 5.34 -1.12 -15.57
C LYS A 402 5.20 -0.64 -14.12
N GLN A 403 5.88 0.47 -13.81
CA GLN A 403 5.74 1.14 -12.51
C GLN A 403 5.83 2.65 -12.72
N THR A 404 4.96 3.38 -12.03
CA THR A 404 4.99 4.85 -11.97
C THR A 404 5.66 5.26 -10.68
N LEU A 405 6.78 5.98 -10.78
CA LEU A 405 7.45 6.56 -9.63
C LEU A 405 7.15 8.06 -9.56
N VAL A 406 6.67 8.50 -8.40
CA VAL A 406 6.35 9.90 -8.12
C VAL A 406 7.41 10.46 -7.19
N ASP A 407 8.08 11.53 -7.63
CA ASP A 407 9.12 12.20 -6.84
C ASP A 407 8.88 13.72 -6.83
N PHE A 408 9.16 14.37 -5.72
CA PHE A 408 8.92 15.80 -5.54
C PHE A 408 9.80 16.37 -4.44
N GLU A 409 10.12 17.66 -4.54
CA GLU A 409 10.84 18.41 -3.51
C GLU A 409 9.90 18.96 -2.45
N ASP A 410 10.37 19.03 -1.20
CA ASP A 410 9.53 19.44 -0.07
C ASP A 410 9.07 20.90 -0.23
N GLY A 411 9.87 21.75 -0.90
CA GLY A 411 9.48 23.11 -1.28
C GLY A 411 8.36 23.22 -2.34
N HIS A 412 7.90 22.10 -2.89
CA HIS A 412 6.71 22.04 -3.75
C HIS A 412 5.43 21.68 -2.98
N VAL A 413 5.54 21.24 -1.73
CA VAL A 413 4.40 21.12 -0.82
C VAL A 413 3.95 22.52 -0.45
N THR A 414 2.75 22.90 -0.88
CA THR A 414 2.25 24.27 -0.70
C THR A 414 1.15 24.35 0.34
N ASP A 415 0.31 23.33 0.47
CA ASP A 415 -0.74 23.26 1.47
C ASP A 415 -0.90 21.82 1.95
N ALA A 416 -1.16 21.61 3.24
CA ALA A 416 -1.26 20.29 3.85
C ALA A 416 -2.18 20.30 5.06
N TRP A 417 -3.03 19.27 5.17
CA TRP A 417 -3.97 19.07 6.27
C TRP A 417 -3.93 17.64 6.78
N ARG A 418 -4.22 17.45 8.07
CA ARG A 418 -4.49 16.15 8.66
C ARG A 418 -5.71 16.20 9.57
N ILE A 419 -6.35 15.05 9.75
CA ILE A 419 -7.32 14.86 10.84
C ILE A 419 -6.54 14.83 12.16
N ASP A 420 -7.03 15.56 13.15
CA ASP A 420 -6.47 15.56 14.50
C ASP A 420 -7.07 14.45 15.37
N ASP A 421 -6.97 13.22 14.89
CA ASP A 421 -7.35 12.00 15.61
C ASP A 421 -6.26 10.94 15.41
N PRO A 422 -5.55 10.54 16.48
CA PRO A 422 -4.53 9.49 16.40
C PRO A 422 -5.05 8.13 15.89
N ASN A 423 -6.36 7.89 15.97
CA ASN A 423 -7.00 6.65 15.53
C ASN A 423 -7.30 6.63 14.02
N LEU A 424 -7.33 7.80 13.37
CA LEU A 424 -7.60 7.95 11.95
C LEU A 424 -6.51 8.84 11.31
N PRO A 425 -5.30 8.30 11.08
CA PRO A 425 -4.19 9.02 10.46
C PRO A 425 -4.42 9.22 8.97
N PHE A 426 -5.40 10.06 8.65
CA PHE A 426 -5.74 10.52 7.30
C PHE A 426 -5.37 11.98 7.14
N GLY A 427 -4.76 12.31 6.02
CA GLY A 427 -4.37 13.67 5.69
C GLY A 427 -4.11 13.82 4.21
N PHE A 428 -3.98 15.06 3.74
CA PHE A 428 -3.79 15.36 2.33
C PHE A 428 -2.96 16.61 2.13
N GLU A 429 -2.11 16.61 1.10
CA GLU A 429 -1.23 17.74 0.78
C GLU A 429 -1.18 18.02 -0.72
N PHE A 430 -0.99 19.28 -1.09
CA PHE A 430 -0.91 19.76 -2.47
C PHE A 430 0.53 19.94 -2.90
N LEU A 431 0.88 19.27 -3.99
CA LEU A 431 2.15 19.38 -4.69
C LEU A 431 1.94 20.28 -5.91
N ARG A 432 2.49 21.50 -5.85
CA ARG A 432 2.52 22.44 -6.99
C ARG A 432 3.24 21.83 -8.20
N ARG A 433 4.20 20.96 -7.95
CA ARG A 433 5.00 20.28 -8.96
C ARG A 433 5.50 18.94 -8.41
N ALA A 434 5.16 17.85 -9.09
CA ALA A 434 5.70 16.52 -8.89
C ALA A 434 6.20 15.97 -10.23
N ALA A 435 7.29 15.20 -10.19
CA ALA A 435 7.83 14.46 -11.32
C ALA A 435 7.19 13.07 -11.37
N PHE A 436 6.62 12.73 -12.52
CA PHE A 436 6.04 11.42 -12.78
C PHE A 436 6.91 10.69 -13.78
N ARG A 437 7.45 9.54 -13.38
CA ARG A 437 8.26 8.67 -14.25
C ARG A 437 7.57 7.33 -14.38
N GLU A 438 6.97 7.11 -15.54
CA GLU A 438 6.44 5.79 -15.90
C GLU A 438 7.55 5.00 -16.59
N ILE A 439 7.86 3.84 -16.04
CA ILE A 439 9.00 3.01 -16.46
C ILE A 439 8.47 1.66 -16.91
N ASN A 440 8.91 1.22 -18.09
CA ASN A 440 8.72 -0.13 -18.60
C ASN A 440 10.01 -0.94 -18.38
N PHE A 441 9.90 -1.95 -17.51
CA PHE A 441 10.98 -2.85 -17.10
C PHE A 441 11.11 -4.09 -18.00
N GLY A 442 10.49 -4.09 -19.17
CA GLY A 442 10.51 -5.20 -20.12
C GLY A 442 9.29 -6.10 -20.01
N GLN A 443 9.26 -7.13 -20.88
CA GLN A 443 8.15 -8.07 -20.99
C GLN A 443 7.98 -8.88 -19.70
N ARG A 444 6.73 -9.13 -19.30
CA ARG A 444 6.39 -9.96 -18.13
C ARG A 444 6.74 -11.42 -18.42
N GLY A 445 7.45 -12.07 -17.50
CA GLY A 445 7.88 -13.46 -17.63
C GLY A 445 8.68 -13.95 -16.42
N LEU A 446 9.18 -15.19 -16.51
CA LEU A 446 10.02 -15.80 -15.47
C LEU A 446 11.51 -15.41 -15.59
N GLU A 447 11.91 -14.79 -16.71
CA GLU A 447 13.26 -14.32 -16.97
C GLU A 447 13.51 -12.91 -16.39
N GLY A 448 14.74 -12.63 -15.96
CA GLY A 448 15.20 -11.32 -15.47
C GLY A 448 15.69 -11.35 -14.02
N GLU A 449 16.43 -10.32 -13.63
CA GLU A 449 16.92 -10.17 -12.25
C GLU A 449 15.79 -9.76 -11.31
N GLU A 450 15.74 -10.36 -10.12
CA GLU A 450 14.92 -9.85 -9.01
C GLU A 450 15.59 -8.60 -8.45
N THR A 451 14.84 -7.50 -8.38
CA THR A 451 15.32 -6.24 -7.82
C THR A 451 14.20 -5.62 -7.01
N THR A 452 14.53 -4.86 -5.98
CA THR A 452 13.57 -4.11 -5.18
C THR A 452 13.67 -2.64 -5.52
N ILE A 453 12.56 -2.03 -5.95
CA ILE A 453 12.47 -0.60 -6.23
C ILE A 453 11.21 -0.06 -5.57
N ALA A 454 11.35 0.98 -4.75
CA ALA A 454 10.25 1.62 -4.01
C ALA A 454 9.42 0.65 -3.15
N GLY A 455 10.08 -0.32 -2.51
CA GLY A 455 9.47 -1.37 -1.68
C GLY A 455 8.87 -2.54 -2.45
N MET A 456 8.95 -2.52 -3.78
CA MET A 456 8.34 -3.54 -4.63
C MET A 456 9.41 -4.41 -5.29
N GLU A 457 9.44 -5.67 -4.87
CA GLU A 457 10.28 -6.71 -5.45
C GLU A 457 9.62 -7.27 -6.71
N MET A 458 10.31 -7.16 -7.85
CA MET A 458 9.84 -7.68 -9.13
C MET A 458 11.00 -8.15 -9.98
N ARG A 459 10.77 -9.17 -10.80
CA ARG A 459 11.67 -9.55 -11.90
C ARG A 459 11.63 -8.52 -13.01
N ARG A 460 12.81 -8.02 -13.40
CA ARG A 460 12.96 -6.96 -14.40
C ARG A 460 13.93 -7.42 -15.49
N ARG A 461 13.38 -7.90 -16.60
CA ARG A 461 14.14 -8.38 -17.78
C ARG A 461 14.83 -7.25 -18.53
N GLY A 462 14.21 -6.07 -18.56
CA GLY A 462 14.61 -4.95 -19.41
C GLY A 462 14.56 -5.27 -20.90
N PHE A 463 15.19 -4.41 -21.71
CA PHE A 463 15.32 -4.56 -23.15
C PHE A 463 16.79 -4.70 -23.54
N HIS A 464 17.08 -5.53 -24.55
CA HIS A 464 18.43 -5.67 -25.09
C HIS A 464 18.51 -4.98 -26.45
N LEU A 465 19.26 -3.87 -26.49
CA LEU A 465 19.36 -3.01 -27.67
C LEU A 465 20.82 -2.78 -28.06
N CYS A 466 21.09 -2.59 -29.35
CA CYS A 466 22.41 -2.09 -29.78
C CYS A 466 22.62 -0.63 -29.35
N LYS A 467 23.71 -0.35 -28.62
CA LYS A 467 24.16 1.00 -28.19
C LYS A 467 24.22 2.01 -29.33
N SER A 468 24.66 1.55 -30.52
CA SER A 468 24.94 2.44 -31.65
C SER A 468 23.73 2.69 -32.54
N CYS A 469 22.91 1.67 -32.82
CA CYS A 469 21.79 1.78 -33.77
C CYS A 469 20.40 1.53 -33.18
N GLY A 470 20.31 1.01 -31.95
CA GLY A 470 19.04 0.76 -31.25
C GLY A 470 18.26 -0.45 -31.74
N LYS A 471 18.82 -1.29 -32.61
CA LYS A 471 18.20 -2.56 -33.03
C LYS A 471 17.99 -3.49 -31.84
N VAL A 472 16.82 -4.14 -31.80
CA VAL A 472 16.37 -5.00 -30.70
C VAL A 472 16.90 -6.43 -30.90
N ASN A 473 17.50 -7.01 -29.86
CA ASN A 473 18.02 -8.38 -29.83
C ASN A 473 18.81 -8.80 -31.11
N PRO A 474 19.82 -8.03 -31.58
CA PRO A 474 20.58 -8.42 -32.76
C PRO A 474 21.40 -9.69 -32.45
N LYS A 475 21.13 -10.79 -33.17
CA LYS A 475 21.83 -12.07 -32.99
C LYS A 475 22.95 -12.28 -34.01
N GLU A 476 22.81 -11.68 -35.18
CA GLU A 476 23.79 -11.73 -36.27
C GLU A 476 24.30 -10.33 -36.66
N GLU A 477 25.46 -10.25 -37.33
CA GLU A 477 25.99 -8.97 -37.86
C GLU A 477 24.98 -8.26 -38.78
N ARG A 478 24.14 -9.03 -39.48
CA ARG A 478 23.10 -8.52 -40.40
C ARG A 478 21.89 -7.90 -39.70
N ASP A 479 21.73 -8.09 -38.39
CA ASP A 479 20.60 -7.56 -37.62
C ASP A 479 20.79 -6.08 -37.23
N HIS A 480 21.95 -5.49 -37.52
CA HIS A 480 22.25 -4.09 -37.30
C HIS A 480 21.97 -3.20 -38.52
N THR A 481 21.69 -1.90 -38.29
CA THR A 481 21.63 -0.92 -39.39
C THR A 481 22.98 -0.82 -40.10
N PHE A 482 22.99 -0.43 -41.38
CA PHE A 482 24.20 -0.35 -42.20
C PHE A 482 25.17 0.74 -41.73
N THR A 483 24.64 1.75 -41.04
CA THR A 483 25.42 2.80 -40.40
C THR A 483 26.11 2.36 -39.11
N CYS A 484 25.64 1.25 -38.52
CA CYS A 484 26.08 0.79 -37.22
C CYS A 484 27.54 0.36 -37.25
N THR A 485 28.37 0.96 -36.40
CA THR A 485 29.77 0.58 -36.24
C THR A 485 29.96 -0.81 -35.63
N ALA A 486 28.94 -1.35 -34.96
CA ALA A 486 28.94 -2.69 -34.36
C ALA A 486 28.75 -3.82 -35.38
N ARG A 487 28.28 -3.47 -36.58
CA ARG A 487 28.00 -4.45 -37.64
C ARG A 487 29.24 -5.20 -38.11
N ASP A 488 30.37 -4.51 -38.21
CA ASP A 488 31.64 -5.06 -38.73
C ASP A 488 32.57 -5.57 -37.60
N LYS A 489 32.14 -5.46 -36.34
CA LYS A 489 32.95 -5.75 -35.15
C LYS A 489 32.09 -6.47 -34.11
N GLY A 490 31.90 -7.79 -34.27
CA GLY A 490 31.33 -8.72 -33.27
C GLY A 490 30.29 -8.14 -32.31
N SER A 491 29.01 -8.47 -32.55
CA SER A 491 27.81 -7.83 -31.99
C SER A 491 27.77 -7.66 -30.46
N ASP A 492 28.27 -8.62 -29.68
CA ASP A 492 28.07 -8.67 -28.21
C ASP A 492 28.57 -7.43 -27.45
N LYS A 493 29.72 -6.84 -27.81
CA LYS A 493 30.29 -5.70 -27.05
C LYS A 493 29.47 -4.41 -27.14
N ASN A 494 28.58 -4.31 -28.12
CA ASN A 494 27.79 -3.11 -28.40
C ASN A 494 26.31 -3.26 -28.01
N ILE A 495 25.95 -4.30 -27.27
CA ILE A 495 24.60 -4.48 -26.73
C ILE A 495 24.53 -3.80 -25.35
N VAL A 496 23.45 -3.06 -25.08
CA VAL A 496 23.04 -2.69 -23.73
C VAL A 496 22.12 -3.80 -23.26
N GLU A 497 22.50 -4.47 -22.18
CA GLU A 497 21.65 -5.40 -21.47
C GLU A 497 20.84 -4.65 -20.42
N CYS A 498 19.62 -5.10 -20.16
CA CYS A 498 18.75 -4.54 -19.11
C CYS A 498 18.53 -3.02 -19.21
N LEU A 499 18.26 -2.51 -20.43
CA LEU A 499 17.84 -1.13 -20.63
C LEU A 499 16.35 -0.99 -20.29
N TYR A 500 15.99 -0.01 -19.46
CA TYR A 500 14.58 0.33 -19.21
C TYR A 500 14.14 1.50 -20.09
N LEU A 501 12.89 1.44 -20.55
CA LEU A 501 12.29 2.55 -21.29
C LEU A 501 11.44 3.37 -20.34
N TYR A 502 11.50 4.69 -20.44
CA TYR A 502 10.70 5.54 -19.58
C TYR A 502 10.14 6.76 -20.31
N ARG A 503 9.12 7.34 -19.70
CA ARG A 503 8.62 8.68 -19.99
C ARG A 503 8.60 9.49 -18.71
N GLU A 504 8.77 10.80 -18.86
CA GLU A 504 8.73 11.75 -17.74
C GLU A 504 7.88 12.95 -18.11
N PHE A 505 7.06 13.39 -17.15
CA PHE A 505 6.37 14.67 -17.18
C PHE A 505 6.28 15.24 -15.76
N PHE A 506 6.04 16.55 -15.68
CA PHE A 506 5.84 17.25 -14.41
C PHE A 506 4.41 17.75 -14.34
N SER A 507 3.75 17.59 -13.19
CA SER A 507 2.37 18.03 -13.03
C SER A 507 2.03 18.36 -11.57
N GLU A 508 0.83 18.92 -11.36
CA GLU A 508 0.22 19.10 -10.05
C GLU A 508 -0.26 17.75 -9.49
N ALA A 509 -0.24 17.61 -8.17
CA ALA A 509 -0.76 16.42 -7.51
C ALA A 509 -1.29 16.70 -6.09
N ILE A 510 -2.20 15.85 -5.63
CA ILE A 510 -2.65 15.77 -4.24
C ILE A 510 -2.19 14.42 -3.71
N ARG A 511 -1.41 14.42 -2.63
CA ARG A 511 -1.00 13.20 -1.94
C ARG A 511 -1.89 13.01 -0.72
N LEU A 512 -2.59 11.88 -0.65
CA LEU A 512 -3.50 11.49 0.43
C LEU A 512 -2.82 10.41 1.29
N LEU A 513 -2.58 10.66 2.57
CA LEU A 513 -2.14 9.64 3.52
C LEU A 513 -3.33 8.74 3.86
N LEU A 514 -3.18 7.44 3.60
CA LEU A 514 -4.20 6.44 3.91
C LEU A 514 -3.89 5.76 5.26
N PRO A 515 -4.88 5.62 6.16
CA PRO A 515 -4.69 4.91 7.42
C PRO A 515 -4.30 3.45 7.20
N VAL A 516 -3.11 3.05 7.65
CA VAL A 516 -2.58 1.70 7.40
C VAL A 516 -3.47 0.63 8.05
N THR A 517 -4.02 0.86 9.25
CA THR A 517 -4.95 -0.08 9.91
C THR A 517 -6.24 -0.29 9.14
N THR A 518 -6.71 0.75 8.44
CA THR A 518 -7.94 0.68 7.66
C THR A 518 -7.69 0.00 6.33
N PHE A 519 -6.56 0.27 5.66
CA PHE A 519 -6.27 -0.19 4.30
C PHE A 519 -5.28 -1.38 4.22
N ALA A 520 -4.77 -1.89 5.34
CA ALA A 520 -3.85 -3.04 5.37
C ALA A 520 -4.52 -4.30 4.83
N GLY A 521 -3.82 -5.02 3.95
CA GLY A 521 -4.22 -6.35 3.45
C GLY A 521 -5.47 -6.44 2.56
N SER A 522 -6.22 -5.35 2.34
CA SER A 522 -7.45 -5.38 1.54
C SER A 522 -7.33 -4.50 0.29
N GLN A 523 -7.05 -5.14 -0.85
CA GLN A 523 -7.14 -4.51 -2.18
C GLN A 523 -8.55 -3.92 -2.41
N THR A 524 -9.57 -4.57 -1.84
CA THR A 524 -10.97 -4.14 -1.91
C THR A 524 -11.18 -2.73 -1.36
N LYS A 525 -10.65 -2.43 -0.17
CA LYS A 525 -10.79 -1.10 0.45
C LYS A 525 -10.14 -0.01 -0.38
N LEU A 526 -8.93 -0.26 -0.89
CA LEU A 526 -8.20 0.68 -1.72
C LEU A 526 -8.95 0.96 -3.03
N ASN A 527 -9.34 -0.08 -3.76
CA ASN A 527 -10.05 0.05 -5.03
C ASN A 527 -11.44 0.70 -4.84
N SER A 528 -12.15 0.37 -3.75
CA SER A 528 -13.43 1.00 -3.38
C SER A 528 -13.27 2.49 -3.07
N PHE A 529 -12.23 2.88 -2.33
CA PHE A 529 -11.92 4.29 -2.05
C PHE A 529 -11.55 5.07 -3.31
N ILE A 530 -10.71 4.49 -4.19
CA ILE A 530 -10.34 5.09 -5.48
C ILE A 530 -11.59 5.29 -6.34
N ALA A 531 -12.45 4.28 -6.46
CA ALA A 531 -13.69 4.37 -7.22
C ALA A 531 -14.62 5.46 -6.67
N ALA A 532 -14.74 5.56 -5.35
CA ALA A 532 -15.57 6.58 -4.69
C ALA A 532 -15.00 8.00 -4.85
N LEU A 533 -13.68 8.18 -4.72
CA LEU A 533 -13.00 9.45 -4.99
C LEU A 533 -13.24 9.89 -6.44
N GLN A 534 -13.08 8.98 -7.40
CA GLN A 534 -13.31 9.24 -8.82
C GLN A 534 -14.77 9.63 -9.10
N LEU A 535 -15.75 8.97 -8.46
CA LEU A 535 -17.15 9.34 -8.53
C LEU A 535 -17.39 10.77 -8.01
N GLY A 536 -16.84 11.10 -6.84
CA GLY A 536 -16.95 12.42 -6.24
C GLY A 536 -16.37 13.52 -7.14
N LEU A 537 -15.19 13.28 -7.73
CA LEU A 537 -14.56 14.19 -8.69
C LEU A 537 -15.45 14.40 -9.92
N LYS A 538 -16.03 13.32 -10.46
CA LYS A 538 -16.95 13.40 -11.61
C LYS A 538 -18.16 14.27 -11.27
N LYS A 539 -18.73 14.13 -10.07
CA LYS A 539 -19.88 14.95 -9.63
C LYS A 539 -19.50 16.40 -9.37
N LYS A 540 -18.33 16.66 -8.77
CA LYS A 540 -17.85 18.02 -8.49
C LYS A 540 -17.61 18.83 -9.75
N PHE A 541 -16.99 18.24 -10.77
CA PHE A 541 -16.60 18.95 -11.99
C PHE A 541 -17.59 18.81 -13.15
N SER A 542 -18.56 17.89 -13.05
CA SER A 542 -19.59 17.61 -14.06
C SER A 542 -19.07 17.26 -15.47
N GLY A 543 -17.76 17.05 -15.64
CA GLY A 543 -17.11 16.84 -16.94
C GLY A 543 -16.26 15.58 -17.00
N ASN A 544 -15.54 15.41 -18.11
CA ASN A 544 -14.61 14.31 -18.28
C ASN A 544 -13.35 14.52 -17.41
N ILE A 545 -13.20 13.68 -16.38
CA ILE A 545 -12.07 13.69 -15.45
C ILE A 545 -10.98 12.65 -15.79
N ASN A 546 -10.95 12.13 -17.02
CA ASN A 546 -9.98 11.08 -17.41
C ASN A 546 -8.52 11.54 -17.35
N HIS A 547 -8.27 12.84 -17.36
CA HIS A 547 -6.94 13.42 -17.13
C HIS A 547 -6.52 13.38 -15.65
N LEU A 548 -7.45 13.13 -14.71
CA LEU A 548 -7.14 12.92 -13.30
C LEU A 548 -6.96 11.43 -13.03
N GLN A 549 -5.74 11.04 -12.70
CA GLN A 549 -5.32 9.66 -12.46
C GLN A 549 -4.80 9.49 -11.05
N THR A 550 -4.68 8.24 -10.61
CA THR A 550 -4.22 7.90 -9.26
C THR A 550 -3.04 6.94 -9.33
N ALA A 551 -2.03 7.17 -8.49
CA ALA A 551 -0.92 6.26 -8.26
C ALA A 551 -0.83 5.94 -6.77
N VAL A 552 -0.42 4.72 -6.43
CA VAL A 552 -0.17 4.32 -5.05
C VAL A 552 1.33 4.44 -4.78
N GLN A 553 1.67 5.10 -3.68
CA GLN A 553 3.06 5.27 -3.25
C GLN A 553 3.20 4.77 -1.82
N GLU A 554 4.32 4.12 -1.52
CA GLU A 554 4.67 3.73 -0.16
C GLU A 554 6.03 4.31 0.24
N GLU A 555 6.13 4.79 1.48
CA GLU A 555 7.37 5.28 2.07
C GLU A 555 7.61 4.56 3.40
N PRO A 556 8.85 4.16 3.74
CA PRO A 556 9.14 3.53 5.02
C PRO A 556 8.95 4.54 6.17
N ILE A 557 8.58 4.03 7.34
CA ILE A 557 8.62 4.78 8.59
C ILE A 557 9.98 4.52 9.25
N SER A 558 10.65 5.58 9.71
CA SER A 558 11.93 5.45 10.43
C SER A 558 11.79 4.50 11.62
N ASP A 559 12.78 3.61 11.78
CA ASP A 559 12.85 2.63 12.88
C ASP A 559 11.66 1.66 12.97
N SER A 560 10.91 1.47 11.88
CA SER A 560 9.77 0.55 11.79
C SER A 560 9.79 -0.28 10.50
N VAL A 561 9.19 -1.47 10.55
CA VAL A 561 8.90 -2.27 9.34
C VAL A 561 7.70 -1.68 8.57
N HIS A 562 6.95 -0.77 9.19
CA HIS A 562 5.76 -0.16 8.61
C HIS A 562 6.10 0.80 7.48
N ARG A 563 5.19 0.87 6.52
CA ARG A 563 5.25 1.79 5.40
C ARG A 563 4.01 2.68 5.43
N LYS A 564 4.21 3.98 5.31
CA LYS A 564 3.12 4.91 5.03
C LYS A 564 2.63 4.66 3.63
N ARG A 565 1.33 4.47 3.47
CA ARG A 565 0.70 4.34 2.16
C ARG A 565 0.04 5.66 1.78
N TYR A 566 0.34 6.12 0.58
CA TYR A 566 -0.25 7.32 0.00
C TYR A 566 -0.99 6.99 -1.29
N LEU A 567 -2.14 7.62 -1.48
CA LEU A 567 -2.79 7.73 -2.77
C LEU A 567 -2.44 9.10 -3.36
N VAL A 568 -1.72 9.09 -4.48
CA VAL A 568 -1.37 10.29 -5.23
C VAL A 568 -2.39 10.48 -6.34
N LEU A 569 -3.26 11.47 -6.20
CA LEU A 569 -4.14 11.95 -7.26
C LEU A 569 -3.36 12.99 -8.08
N TYR A 570 -3.20 12.79 -9.38
CA TYR A 570 -2.42 13.68 -10.24
C TYR A 570 -3.10 13.94 -11.57
N ASP A 571 -2.67 15.03 -12.20
CA ASP A 571 -3.13 15.42 -13.53
C ASP A 571 -2.15 14.93 -14.59
N THR A 572 -2.63 14.21 -15.60
CA THR A 572 -1.80 13.70 -16.70
C THR A 572 -1.36 14.79 -17.66
N VAL A 573 -1.97 15.98 -17.63
CA VAL A 573 -1.56 17.11 -18.46
C VAL A 573 -0.29 17.74 -17.86
N PRO A 574 0.82 17.83 -18.61
CA PRO A 574 2.03 18.48 -18.12
C PRO A 574 1.74 19.91 -17.64
N GLY A 575 2.21 20.25 -16.43
CA GLY A 575 1.94 21.52 -15.76
C GLY A 575 0.62 21.59 -14.99
N GLY A 576 -0.26 20.58 -15.12
CA GLY A 576 -1.58 20.54 -14.50
C GLY A 576 -2.64 21.37 -15.23
N THR A 577 -3.91 20.99 -15.10
CA THR A 577 -5.05 21.75 -15.61
C THR A 577 -5.62 22.74 -14.59
N GLY A 578 -5.15 22.72 -13.33
CA GLY A 578 -5.67 23.55 -12.24
C GLY A 578 -6.85 22.94 -11.47
N TYR A 579 -7.38 21.78 -11.88
CA TYR A 579 -8.46 21.09 -11.16
C TYR A 579 -8.05 20.74 -9.73
N LEU A 580 -6.85 20.18 -9.56
CA LEU A 580 -6.34 19.74 -8.25
C LEU A 580 -6.07 20.93 -7.33
N LYS A 581 -5.54 22.03 -7.88
CA LYS A 581 -5.36 23.27 -7.14
C LYS A 581 -6.67 23.81 -6.57
N GLN A 582 -7.78 23.70 -7.31
CA GLN A 582 -9.10 24.13 -6.82
C GLN A 582 -9.55 23.31 -5.59
N LEU A 583 -9.25 22.01 -5.57
CA LEU A 583 -9.58 21.13 -4.43
C LEU A 583 -8.81 21.50 -3.16
N MET A 584 -7.67 22.18 -3.32
CA MET A 584 -6.72 22.50 -2.26
C MET A 584 -6.72 23.97 -1.85
N ARG A 585 -7.70 24.77 -2.29
CA ARG A 585 -7.87 26.17 -1.85
C ARG A 585 -8.14 26.31 -0.36
N SER A 586 -8.69 25.28 0.26
CA SER A 586 -8.89 25.13 1.71
C SER A 586 -9.10 23.64 2.01
N SER A 587 -9.34 23.29 3.27
CA SER A 587 -9.65 21.90 3.66
C SER A 587 -11.03 21.41 3.18
N ALA A 588 -11.94 22.31 2.78
CA ALA A 588 -13.35 21.97 2.51
C ALA A 588 -13.64 21.34 1.13
N PRO A 589 -13.08 21.79 -0.01
CA PRO A 589 -13.49 21.30 -1.33
C PRO A 589 -13.21 19.81 -1.57
N LEU A 590 -12.10 19.28 -1.03
CA LEU A 590 -11.85 17.83 -1.09
C LEU A 590 -12.84 17.04 -0.23
N MET A 591 -13.24 17.56 0.94
CA MET A 591 -14.30 16.96 1.75
C MET A 591 -15.66 17.02 1.05
N GLU A 592 -15.94 18.08 0.28
CA GLU A 592 -17.13 18.16 -0.56
C GLU A 592 -17.14 17.08 -1.65
N VAL A 593 -16.00 16.78 -2.26
CA VAL A 593 -15.85 15.65 -3.21
C VAL A 593 -16.25 14.33 -2.55
N PHE A 594 -15.77 14.06 -1.35
CA PHE A 594 -16.16 12.87 -0.58
C PHE A 594 -17.65 12.87 -0.22
N ALA A 595 -18.21 14.02 0.17
CA ALA A 595 -19.64 14.13 0.50
C ALA A 595 -20.55 13.90 -0.71
N LEU A 596 -20.17 14.41 -1.88
CA LEU A 596 -20.89 14.18 -3.14
C LEU A 596 -20.84 12.70 -3.54
N ALA A 597 -19.69 12.04 -3.36
CA ALA A 597 -19.56 10.61 -3.58
C ALA A 597 -20.46 9.81 -2.64
N LEU A 598 -20.41 10.09 -1.33
CA LEU A 598 -21.22 9.42 -0.31
C LEU A 598 -22.72 9.55 -0.60
N THR A 599 -23.18 10.77 -0.94
CA THR A 599 -24.58 11.04 -1.29
C THR A 599 -25.04 10.20 -2.48
N MET A 600 -24.20 10.07 -3.51
CA MET A 600 -24.52 9.28 -4.70
C MET A 600 -24.56 7.77 -4.42
N LEU A 601 -23.65 7.28 -3.58
CA LEU A 601 -23.61 5.87 -3.17
C LEU A 601 -24.84 5.50 -2.34
N GLN A 602 -25.23 6.35 -1.38
CA GLN A 602 -26.39 6.12 -0.52
C GLN A 602 -27.74 6.32 -1.24
N GLY A 603 -27.80 7.20 -2.24
CA GLY A 603 -29.01 7.50 -3.01
C GLY A 603 -29.26 6.59 -4.22
N CYS A 604 -28.40 5.58 -4.47
CA CYS A 604 -28.53 4.76 -5.67
C CYS A 604 -29.67 3.73 -5.56
N ALA A 605 -30.44 3.56 -6.63
CA ALA A 605 -31.51 2.56 -6.70
C ALA A 605 -31.02 1.11 -6.56
N CYS A 606 -29.74 0.82 -6.86
CA CYS A 606 -29.17 -0.52 -6.65
C CYS A 606 -29.06 -0.89 -5.17
N ASN A 607 -29.30 0.05 -4.24
CA ASN A 607 -29.34 -0.21 -2.81
C ASN A 607 -30.55 -1.05 -2.40
N ASN A 608 -31.57 -1.15 -3.26
CA ASN A 608 -32.77 -1.96 -3.02
C ASN A 608 -32.59 -3.43 -3.41
N ASP A 609 -31.45 -3.78 -4.01
CA ASP A 609 -31.16 -5.12 -4.52
C ASP A 609 -30.08 -5.76 -3.63
N PRO A 610 -30.40 -6.80 -2.83
CA PRO A 610 -29.46 -7.39 -1.87
C PRO A 610 -28.29 -8.11 -2.56
N ASP A 611 -28.43 -8.51 -3.82
CA ASP A 611 -27.38 -9.19 -4.60
C ASP A 611 -26.38 -8.20 -5.22
N LYS A 612 -26.54 -6.89 -4.97
CA LYS A 612 -25.70 -5.82 -5.53
C LYS A 612 -24.95 -5.01 -4.50
N ASP A 613 -23.63 -5.00 -4.64
CA ASP A 613 -22.71 -4.16 -3.88
C ASP A 613 -22.08 -3.04 -4.75
N GLY A 614 -22.85 -2.52 -5.70
CA GLY A 614 -22.41 -1.45 -6.61
C GLY A 614 -23.00 -1.61 -8.02
N CYS A 615 -22.95 -0.54 -8.81
CA CYS A 615 -23.30 -0.58 -10.23
C CYS A 615 -22.57 0.53 -11.00
N TYR A 616 -22.65 0.51 -12.33
CA TYR A 616 -22.07 1.53 -13.22
C TYR A 616 -22.71 2.93 -13.08
N ARG A 617 -23.83 3.06 -12.35
CA ARG A 617 -24.44 4.36 -12.05
C ARG A 617 -23.80 5.03 -10.83
N CYS A 618 -23.41 4.26 -9.82
CA CYS A 618 -22.95 4.80 -8.54
C CYS A 618 -21.47 4.56 -8.24
N LEU A 619 -20.81 3.51 -8.73
CA LEU A 619 -19.45 3.19 -8.29
C LEU A 619 -18.56 2.63 -9.39
N PHE A 620 -19.07 1.68 -10.19
CA PHE A 620 -18.26 1.05 -11.23
C PHE A 620 -18.01 2.00 -12.40
N ALA A 621 -16.81 1.91 -12.97
CA ALA A 621 -16.41 2.66 -14.15
C ALA A 621 -15.69 1.72 -15.13
N TYR A 622 -15.86 1.95 -16.44
CA TYR A 622 -15.27 1.10 -17.47
C TYR A 622 -13.75 0.91 -17.30
N ARG A 623 -13.05 1.99 -16.91
CA ARG A 623 -11.58 1.98 -16.68
C ARG A 623 -11.12 1.04 -15.55
N ASN A 624 -11.96 0.76 -14.56
CA ASN A 624 -11.64 -0.10 -13.42
C ASN A 624 -12.37 -1.46 -13.53
N SER A 625 -12.85 -1.82 -14.73
CA SER A 625 -13.64 -3.05 -14.92
C SER A 625 -12.86 -4.32 -14.59
N TYR A 626 -11.53 -4.30 -14.72
CA TYR A 626 -10.67 -5.42 -14.30
C TYR A 626 -10.64 -5.61 -12.79
N ASP A 627 -10.74 -4.52 -12.02
CA ASP A 627 -10.74 -4.51 -10.56
C ASP A 627 -12.16 -4.62 -9.98
N MET A 628 -13.18 -4.84 -10.82
CA MET A 628 -14.59 -4.81 -10.40
C MET A 628 -14.91 -5.81 -9.29
N ALA A 629 -14.23 -6.96 -9.27
CA ALA A 629 -14.37 -7.96 -8.20
C ALA A 629 -13.88 -7.45 -6.84
N ASP A 630 -12.99 -6.46 -6.83
CA ASP A 630 -12.41 -5.84 -5.64
C ASP A 630 -13.02 -4.45 -5.37
N ILE A 631 -14.20 -4.13 -5.90
CA ILE A 631 -14.86 -2.85 -5.65
C ILE A 631 -16.20 -3.09 -4.95
N SER A 632 -16.36 -2.50 -3.76
CA SER A 632 -17.52 -2.63 -2.88
C SER A 632 -18.10 -1.27 -2.52
N ARG A 633 -19.40 -1.08 -2.77
CA ARG A 633 -20.14 0.14 -2.39
C ARG A 633 -20.21 0.28 -0.88
N ASN A 634 -20.54 -0.79 -0.17
CA ASN A 634 -20.67 -0.74 1.29
C ASN A 634 -19.34 -0.35 1.94
N THR A 635 -18.24 -0.95 1.49
CA THR A 635 -16.88 -0.59 1.93
C THR A 635 -16.55 0.88 1.63
N ALA A 636 -16.87 1.38 0.44
CA ALA A 636 -16.67 2.78 0.09
C ALA A 636 -17.48 3.73 1.00
N VAL A 637 -18.74 3.39 1.29
CA VAL A 637 -19.61 4.17 2.17
C VAL A 637 -19.04 4.26 3.58
N GLU A 638 -18.60 3.14 4.15
CA GLU A 638 -17.98 3.09 5.48
C GLU A 638 -16.75 4.00 5.57
N LEU A 639 -15.82 3.88 4.61
CA LEU A 639 -14.58 4.67 4.58
C LEU A 639 -14.86 6.17 4.45
N LEU A 640 -15.79 6.55 3.56
CA LEU A 640 -16.14 7.96 3.38
C LEU A 640 -16.85 8.54 4.62
N GLN A 641 -17.72 7.76 5.27
CA GLN A 641 -18.39 8.18 6.50
C GLN A 641 -17.39 8.43 7.64
N GLU A 642 -16.42 7.53 7.82
CA GLU A 642 -15.39 7.66 8.84
C GLU A 642 -14.55 8.94 8.65
N ILE A 643 -14.13 9.22 7.41
CA ILE A 643 -13.38 10.44 7.07
C ILE A 643 -14.25 11.70 7.25
N LEU A 644 -15.50 11.68 6.75
CA LEU A 644 -16.39 12.85 6.78
C LEU A 644 -16.88 13.19 8.18
N ALA A 645 -17.00 12.21 9.09
CA ALA A 645 -17.34 12.44 10.49
C ALA A 645 -16.33 13.38 11.17
N GLN A 646 -15.06 13.32 10.75
CA GLN A 646 -13.95 14.09 11.30
C GLN A 646 -13.64 15.37 10.50
N ARG A 647 -14.48 15.78 9.54
CA ARG A 647 -14.23 16.92 8.65
C ARG A 647 -13.99 18.26 9.38
N ASN A 648 -14.52 18.40 10.59
CA ASN A 648 -14.37 19.60 11.42
C ASN A 648 -13.08 19.58 12.27
N ASN A 649 -12.41 18.42 12.37
CA ASN A 649 -11.18 18.22 13.13
C ASN A 649 -9.93 18.25 12.22
N LEU A 650 -10.02 18.92 11.08
CA LEU A 650 -8.89 19.09 10.17
C LEU A 650 -8.00 20.25 10.62
N ILE A 651 -6.73 19.96 10.86
CA ILE A 651 -5.71 20.95 11.18
C ILE A 651 -4.72 21.11 10.03
N SER A 652 -4.20 22.33 9.87
CA SER A 652 -3.16 22.61 8.87
C SER A 652 -1.78 22.18 9.38
N ILE A 653 -1.05 21.42 8.56
CA ILE A 653 0.31 20.92 8.83
C ILE A 653 1.30 21.37 7.74
N LYS A 654 1.07 22.55 7.17
CA LYS A 654 1.85 23.10 6.05
C LYS A 654 3.38 23.11 6.27
N ALA A 655 3.85 23.29 7.50
CA ALA A 655 5.28 23.30 7.82
C ALA A 655 5.92 21.90 7.87
N GLU A 656 5.16 20.88 8.26
CA GLU A 656 5.64 19.51 8.51
C GLU A 656 5.37 18.57 7.32
N GLY A 657 4.28 18.81 6.58
CA GLY A 657 3.76 17.92 5.54
C GLY A 657 3.32 16.56 6.09
N LEU A 658 2.85 15.67 5.22
CA LEU A 658 2.35 14.34 5.65
C LEU A 658 3.46 13.39 6.13
N ARG A 659 4.72 13.66 5.77
CA ARG A 659 5.86 12.84 6.21
C ARG A 659 6.06 12.86 7.72
N GLY A 660 5.69 13.95 8.40
CA GLY A 660 5.76 14.05 9.87
C GLY A 660 4.63 13.33 10.62
N VAL A 661 3.56 12.93 9.94
CA VAL A 661 2.34 12.39 10.60
C VAL A 661 2.55 10.96 11.10
N SER A 662 2.39 10.70 12.41
CA SER A 662 2.44 9.33 12.94
C SER A 662 1.23 8.51 12.46
N VAL A 663 1.44 7.24 12.10
CA VAL A 663 0.41 6.38 11.46
C VAL A 663 -0.23 5.38 12.43
N ASN A 664 0.16 5.36 13.71
CA ASN A 664 -0.58 4.70 14.79
C ASN A 664 0.02 5.10 16.13
N ALA A 665 -0.83 5.50 17.09
CA ALA A 665 -0.42 5.69 18.48
C ALA A 665 -0.75 4.47 19.39
N LEU A 666 -1.53 3.50 18.90
CA LEU A 666 -2.02 2.37 19.72
C LEU A 666 -1.32 1.03 19.47
N PHE A 667 -0.66 0.87 18.33
CA PHE A 667 -0.03 -0.40 17.94
C PHE A 667 1.37 -0.15 17.39
N ASP A 668 2.31 -0.96 17.81
CA ASP A 668 3.72 -0.88 17.41
C ASP A 668 3.98 -1.76 16.17
N SER A 669 3.12 -2.75 15.87
CA SER A 669 3.28 -3.70 14.74
C SER A 669 2.02 -3.95 13.88
N GLU A 670 2.22 -4.44 12.64
CA GLU A 670 1.13 -4.88 11.74
C GLU A 670 0.50 -6.15 12.31
N LEU A 671 1.31 -6.98 12.98
CA LEU A 671 0.86 -8.22 13.59
C LEU A 671 -0.15 -7.96 14.71
N GLU A 672 0.05 -6.93 15.53
CA GLU A 672 -0.92 -6.48 16.53
C GLU A 672 -2.25 -6.04 15.90
N ALA A 673 -2.19 -5.25 14.83
CA ALA A 673 -3.40 -4.84 14.11
C ALA A 673 -4.11 -6.04 13.48
N ARG A 674 -3.36 -6.97 12.89
CA ARG A 674 -3.88 -8.23 12.35
C ARG A 674 -4.46 -9.13 13.42
N PHE A 675 -3.90 -9.15 14.63
CA PHE A 675 -4.42 -9.92 15.75
C PHE A 675 -5.82 -9.44 16.16
N ILE A 676 -6.00 -8.12 16.30
CA ILE A 676 -7.32 -7.52 16.59
C ILE A 676 -8.32 -7.82 15.47
N GLU A 677 -7.90 -7.77 14.21
CA GLU A 677 -8.76 -8.14 13.07
C GLU A 677 -9.06 -9.65 13.04
N ALA A 678 -8.10 -10.51 13.43
CA ALA A 678 -8.30 -11.95 13.54
C ALA A 678 -9.35 -12.29 14.61
N LEU A 679 -9.34 -11.58 15.75
CA LEU A 679 -10.38 -11.69 16.78
C LEU A 679 -11.77 -11.27 16.26
N ARG A 680 -11.83 -10.23 15.41
CA ARG A 680 -13.09 -9.78 14.80
C ARG A 680 -13.69 -10.82 13.84
N ARG A 681 -12.86 -11.65 13.21
CA ARG A 681 -13.24 -12.66 12.20
C ARG A 681 -13.57 -14.04 12.76
N ILE A 682 -13.73 -14.20 14.08
CA ILE A 682 -14.09 -15.50 14.68
C ILE A 682 -15.53 -15.94 14.28
N ASN A 683 -16.31 -15.05 13.68
CA ASN A 683 -17.76 -15.10 13.47
C ASN A 683 -18.38 -16.15 12.50
N ASP A 684 -17.70 -17.23 12.12
CA ASP A 684 -18.30 -18.17 11.14
C ASP A 684 -19.10 -19.33 11.74
N LYS A 685 -19.09 -19.53 13.08
CA LYS A 685 -19.96 -20.50 13.77
C LYS A 685 -20.35 -20.00 15.16
N GLU A 686 -21.63 -20.14 15.53
CA GLU A 686 -22.15 -19.82 16.87
C GLU A 686 -21.45 -20.64 17.97
N PRO A 687 -21.25 -20.09 19.19
CA PRO A 687 -21.81 -18.84 19.73
C PRO A 687 -21.02 -17.55 19.39
N ALA A 688 -21.69 -16.41 19.57
CA ALA A 688 -21.35 -15.09 19.03
C ALA A 688 -20.13 -14.40 19.70
N THR A 689 -19.00 -14.33 18.98
CA THR A 689 -17.91 -13.42 19.35
C THR A 689 -18.22 -11.99 18.96
N LYS A 690 -18.14 -11.04 19.89
CA LYS A 690 -18.37 -9.61 19.61
C LYS A 690 -17.21 -8.76 20.12
N LEU A 691 -16.58 -8.01 19.23
CA LEU A 691 -15.49 -7.09 19.57
C LEU A 691 -15.95 -5.65 19.34
N VAL A 692 -15.98 -4.84 20.40
CA VAL A 692 -16.42 -3.44 20.36
C VAL A 692 -15.30 -2.55 20.91
N LYS A 693 -15.02 -1.42 20.24
CA LYS A 693 -14.08 -0.42 20.78
C LYS A 693 -14.74 0.32 21.95
N LYS A 694 -14.01 0.55 23.04
CA LYS A 694 -14.47 1.39 24.15
C LYS A 694 -13.30 2.06 24.88
N VAL A 695 -13.61 3.09 25.67
CA VAL A 695 -12.67 3.60 26.68
C VAL A 695 -12.70 2.62 27.86
N LEU A 696 -11.52 2.20 28.32
CA LEU A 696 -11.39 1.25 29.42
C LEU A 696 -11.64 1.94 30.75
N SER A 697 -12.43 1.30 31.62
CA SER A 697 -12.92 1.92 32.86
C SER A 697 -11.80 2.13 33.88
N GLY A 698 -10.76 1.29 33.86
CA GLY A 698 -9.63 1.35 34.80
C GLY A 698 -8.48 2.27 34.38
N SER A 699 -8.10 2.27 33.10
CA SER A 699 -6.94 3.05 32.61
C SER A 699 -7.31 4.36 31.91
N GLY A 700 -8.59 4.58 31.58
CA GLY A 700 -9.05 5.74 30.82
C GLY A 700 -8.54 5.80 29.37
N LYS A 701 -7.81 4.75 28.93
CA LYS A 701 -7.25 4.64 27.58
C LYS A 701 -8.26 4.00 26.62
N PRO A 702 -8.16 4.28 25.31
CA PRO A 702 -8.89 3.53 24.29
C PRO A 702 -8.42 2.07 24.26
N GLY A 703 -9.37 1.15 24.26
CA GLY A 703 -9.15 -0.29 24.18
C GLY A 703 -10.34 -1.00 23.53
N TYR A 704 -10.49 -2.29 23.79
CA TYR A 704 -11.56 -3.11 23.22
C TYR A 704 -12.30 -3.88 24.30
N LEU A 705 -13.58 -4.14 24.09
CA LEU A 705 -14.37 -5.11 24.83
C LEU A 705 -14.64 -6.29 23.90
N LEU A 706 -14.06 -7.43 24.23
CA LEU A 706 -14.28 -8.70 23.56
C LEU A 706 -15.29 -9.53 24.37
N THR A 707 -16.30 -10.05 23.70
CA THR A 707 -17.24 -11.04 24.25
C THR A 707 -17.00 -12.36 23.53
N VAL A 708 -16.74 -13.44 24.26
CA VAL A 708 -16.56 -14.82 23.75
C VAL A 708 -17.42 -15.74 24.59
N GLY A 709 -18.43 -16.37 23.97
CA GLY A 709 -19.44 -17.13 24.71
C GLY A 709 -20.14 -16.24 25.75
N GLU A 710 -20.13 -16.66 27.02
CA GLU A 710 -20.67 -15.88 28.14
C GLU A 710 -19.63 -14.96 28.81
N GLN A 711 -18.35 -15.07 28.41
CA GLN A 711 -17.24 -14.32 29.01
C GLN A 711 -17.00 -12.98 28.32
N ARG A 712 -16.59 -11.98 29.11
CA ARG A 712 -16.24 -10.65 28.62
C ARG A 712 -14.85 -10.26 29.06
N TRP A 713 -14.09 -9.67 28.15
CA TRP A 713 -12.69 -9.31 28.32
C TRP A 713 -12.44 -7.88 27.84
N GLU A 714 -11.88 -7.04 28.70
CA GLU A 714 -11.32 -5.74 28.36
C GLU A 714 -9.90 -5.92 27.84
N ILE A 715 -9.61 -5.41 26.64
CA ILE A 715 -8.30 -5.52 25.99
C ILE A 715 -7.65 -4.14 26.02
N GLU A 716 -6.57 -4.02 26.79
CA GLU A 716 -5.69 -2.84 26.81
C GLU A 716 -4.47 -3.09 25.92
N PRO A 717 -4.24 -2.28 24.88
CA PRO A 717 -3.02 -2.39 24.08
C PRO A 717 -1.82 -1.75 24.79
N GLN A 718 -0.63 -2.29 24.53
CA GLN A 718 0.67 -1.69 24.87
C GLN A 718 0.86 -1.41 26.38
N VAL A 719 0.81 -2.46 27.20
CA VAL A 719 0.87 -2.36 28.67
C VAL A 719 2.26 -2.68 29.20
N ASN A 720 2.85 -1.74 29.94
CA ASN A 720 4.10 -1.97 30.67
C ASN A 720 3.83 -2.74 31.97
N LEU A 721 4.52 -3.86 32.14
CA LEU A 721 4.51 -4.70 33.33
C LEU A 721 5.89 -4.64 33.99
N GLY A 722 5.94 -4.27 35.26
CA GLY A 722 7.18 -4.19 36.03
C GLY A 722 6.98 -4.51 37.51
N THR A 723 7.88 -3.99 38.34
CA THR A 723 7.93 -4.31 39.78
C THR A 723 6.66 -3.93 40.52
N SER A 724 5.96 -2.85 40.13
CA SER A 724 4.66 -2.47 40.72
C SER A 724 3.56 -3.50 40.47
N GLN A 725 3.67 -4.30 39.40
CA GLN A 725 2.79 -5.42 39.10
C GLN A 725 3.34 -6.76 39.61
N GLY A 726 4.46 -6.78 40.35
CA GLY A 726 5.09 -8.02 40.82
C GLY A 726 5.90 -8.78 39.77
N VAL A 727 6.25 -8.10 38.66
CA VAL A 727 7.06 -8.69 37.58
C VAL A 727 8.52 -8.26 37.77
N SER A 728 9.42 -9.22 37.99
CA SER A 728 10.84 -8.95 38.31
C SER A 728 11.65 -8.41 37.12
N ILE A 729 11.32 -8.85 35.91
CA ILE A 729 11.95 -8.39 34.66
C ILE A 729 10.94 -7.54 33.88
N PRO A 730 11.16 -6.21 33.75
CA PRO A 730 10.23 -5.33 33.04
C PRO A 730 9.97 -5.80 31.61
N SER A 731 8.70 -5.80 31.22
CA SER A 731 8.25 -6.21 29.90
C SER A 731 7.07 -5.36 29.46
N LYS A 732 6.90 -5.21 28.15
CA LYS A 732 5.75 -4.53 27.55
C LYS A 732 4.93 -5.59 26.83
N ALA A 733 3.74 -5.87 27.34
CA ALA A 733 2.79 -6.77 26.68
C ALA A 733 2.08 -6.02 25.54
N ASP A 734 1.92 -6.67 24.40
CA ASP A 734 1.22 -6.10 23.24
C ASP A 734 -0.25 -5.86 23.57
N PHE A 735 -0.86 -6.79 24.29
CA PHE A 735 -2.20 -6.65 24.84
C PHE A 735 -2.31 -7.23 26.23
N LEU A 736 -3.13 -6.62 27.09
CA LEU A 736 -3.52 -7.16 28.39
C LEU A 736 -5.03 -7.37 28.40
N PHE A 737 -5.46 -8.61 28.64
CA PHE A 737 -6.86 -8.99 28.69
C PHE A 737 -7.30 -9.06 30.15
N HIS A 738 -8.22 -8.18 30.55
CA HIS A 738 -8.83 -8.15 31.86
C HIS A 738 -10.23 -8.78 31.81
N PRO A 739 -10.55 -9.76 32.67
CA PRO A 739 -11.90 -10.31 32.73
C PRO A 739 -12.89 -9.28 33.28
N VAL A 740 -14.11 -9.29 32.76
CA VAL A 740 -15.17 -8.33 33.09
C VAL A 740 -16.42 -9.06 33.60
N GLY A 741 -16.66 -8.99 34.91
CA GLY A 741 -17.85 -9.55 35.57
C GLY A 741 -17.58 -9.92 37.03
N ARG A 742 -18.60 -9.83 37.89
CA ARG A 742 -18.47 -10.08 39.36
C ARG A 742 -18.21 -11.55 39.73
N ASP A 743 -18.52 -12.50 38.84
CA ASP A 743 -18.37 -13.95 39.07
C ASP A 743 -17.18 -14.59 38.32
N VAL A 744 -16.36 -13.81 37.62
CA VAL A 744 -15.27 -14.36 36.77
C VAL A 744 -13.98 -14.52 37.59
N MET A 745 -13.75 -15.72 38.11
CA MET A 745 -12.50 -16.15 38.78
C MET A 745 -11.34 -16.40 37.79
N ALA A 746 -11.15 -15.53 36.79
CA ALA A 746 -10.07 -15.65 35.80
C ALA A 746 -8.94 -14.65 36.08
N GLN A 747 -7.69 -15.04 35.85
CA GLN A 747 -6.56 -14.13 35.93
C GLN A 747 -6.41 -13.30 34.64
N PRO A 748 -5.91 -12.06 34.69
CA PRO A 748 -5.59 -11.31 33.49
C PRO A 748 -4.56 -12.03 32.61
N ILE A 749 -4.65 -11.84 31.29
CA ILE A 749 -3.81 -12.52 30.31
C ILE A 749 -2.96 -11.51 29.54
N ALA A 750 -1.64 -11.58 29.67
CA ALA A 750 -0.70 -10.82 28.87
C ALA A 750 -0.46 -11.53 27.53
N ILE A 751 -0.77 -10.86 26.43
CA ILE A 751 -0.60 -11.38 25.07
C ILE A 751 0.64 -10.76 24.42
N PHE A 752 1.43 -11.61 23.77
CA PHE A 752 2.55 -11.23 22.93
C PHE A 752 2.33 -11.75 21.51
N THR A 753 2.62 -10.92 20.52
CA THR A 753 2.46 -11.20 19.11
C THR A 753 3.81 -11.04 18.40
N ASP A 754 4.48 -12.17 18.17
CA ASP A 754 5.88 -12.19 17.76
C ASP A 754 6.07 -12.51 16.26
N GLY A 755 6.77 -11.62 15.56
CA GLY A 755 7.30 -11.88 14.22
C GLY A 755 8.72 -12.47 14.28
N TYR A 756 8.95 -13.64 13.68
CA TYR A 756 10.25 -14.33 13.72
C TYR A 756 11.43 -13.43 13.31
N LEU A 757 11.30 -12.65 12.23
CA LEU A 757 12.37 -11.76 11.74
C LEU A 757 12.83 -10.71 12.77
N TYR A 758 11.93 -10.24 13.63
CA TYR A 758 12.22 -9.24 14.65
C TYR A 758 12.74 -9.89 15.94
N HIS A 759 12.07 -10.96 16.39
CA HIS A 759 12.35 -11.59 17.68
C HIS A 759 13.56 -12.54 17.65
N ARG A 760 14.01 -13.00 16.48
CA ARG A 760 15.15 -13.95 16.39
C ARG A 760 16.43 -13.46 17.09
N ARG A 761 16.66 -12.15 17.17
CA ARG A 761 17.86 -11.56 17.80
C ARG A 761 17.77 -11.44 19.33
N ARG A 762 16.58 -11.63 19.90
CA ARG A 762 16.27 -11.39 21.32
C ARG A 762 15.41 -12.49 21.96
N ILE A 763 15.37 -13.69 21.38
CA ILE A 763 14.56 -14.83 21.86
C ILE A 763 14.77 -15.10 23.36
N GLY A 764 16.02 -15.08 23.83
CA GLY A 764 16.33 -15.32 25.25
C GLY A 764 15.81 -14.24 26.21
N GLU A 765 15.89 -12.96 25.83
CA GLU A 765 15.37 -11.83 26.61
C GLU A 765 13.84 -11.88 26.66
N ASP A 766 13.24 -12.18 25.51
CA ASP A 766 11.80 -12.33 25.34
C ASP A 766 11.23 -13.47 26.20
N MET A 767 11.92 -14.61 26.25
CA MET A 767 11.50 -15.73 27.09
C MET A 767 11.67 -15.42 28.58
N ALA A 768 12.76 -14.76 28.99
CA ALA A 768 12.97 -14.35 30.37
C ALA A 768 11.87 -13.39 30.87
N GLN A 769 11.51 -12.40 30.06
CA GLN A 769 10.40 -11.48 30.33
C GLN A 769 9.07 -12.21 30.53
N ARG A 770 8.74 -13.15 29.63
CA ARG A 770 7.51 -13.95 29.73
C ARG A 770 7.51 -14.83 30.98
N MET A 771 8.65 -15.47 31.28
CA MET A 771 8.80 -16.26 32.50
C MET A 771 8.63 -15.38 33.75
N ALA A 772 9.15 -14.16 33.78
CA ALA A 772 8.97 -13.25 34.91
C ALA A 772 7.49 -12.88 35.13
N ILE A 773 6.73 -12.67 34.04
CA ILE A 773 5.29 -12.40 34.13
C ILE A 773 4.54 -13.61 34.69
N VAL A 774 4.81 -14.82 34.18
CA VAL A 774 4.20 -16.06 34.72
C VAL A 774 4.56 -16.24 36.20
N ARG A 775 5.81 -15.98 36.58
CA ARG A 775 6.33 -16.15 37.95
C ARG A 775 5.74 -15.18 38.96
N SER A 776 5.23 -14.02 38.51
CA SER A 776 4.49 -13.10 39.39
C SER A 776 3.24 -13.74 40.01
N GLY A 777 2.72 -14.83 39.42
CA GLY A 777 1.49 -15.49 39.85
C GLY A 777 0.23 -14.66 39.61
N ARG A 778 0.34 -13.46 39.01
CA ARG A 778 -0.78 -12.52 38.80
C ARG A 778 -1.34 -12.55 37.39
N PHE A 779 -0.61 -13.12 36.43
CA PHE A 779 -0.97 -13.11 35.01
C PHE A 779 -0.73 -14.48 34.37
N HIS A 780 -1.58 -14.82 33.41
CA HIS A 780 -1.22 -15.81 32.39
C HIS A 780 -0.56 -15.10 31.20
N VAL A 781 0.24 -15.82 30.42
CA VAL A 781 0.93 -15.28 29.25
C VAL A 781 0.57 -16.09 28.02
N TRP A 782 0.11 -15.44 26.94
CA TRP A 782 -0.12 -16.12 25.66
C TRP A 782 0.75 -15.51 24.58
N SER A 783 1.63 -16.33 23.99
CA SER A 783 2.49 -15.90 22.89
C SER A 783 1.97 -16.47 21.57
N LEU A 784 1.79 -15.60 20.58
CA LEU A 784 1.30 -15.94 19.25
C LEU A 784 2.32 -15.52 18.20
N THR A 785 2.61 -16.42 17.27
CA THR A 785 3.54 -16.13 16.17
C THR A 785 2.81 -15.47 15.01
N TRP A 786 3.55 -14.85 14.08
CA TRP A 786 2.97 -14.34 12.82
C TRP A 786 2.08 -15.38 12.13
N LYS A 787 2.56 -16.64 12.09
CA LYS A 787 1.86 -17.74 11.43
C LYS A 787 0.57 -18.15 12.15
N ASP A 788 0.52 -18.06 13.49
CA ASP A 788 -0.71 -18.31 14.26
C ASP A 788 -1.81 -17.32 13.88
N VAL A 789 -1.48 -16.03 13.79
CA VAL A 789 -2.44 -14.97 13.41
C VAL A 789 -2.82 -15.06 11.93
N GLU A 790 -1.83 -15.24 11.04
CA GLU A 790 -2.07 -15.29 9.60
C GLU A 790 -2.93 -16.47 9.17
N ASN A 791 -2.85 -17.60 9.89
CA ASN A 791 -3.65 -18.79 9.60
C ASN A 791 -5.16 -18.53 9.63
N ARG A 792 -5.62 -17.46 10.30
CA ARG A 792 -7.03 -17.00 10.28
C ARG A 792 -7.44 -16.30 8.99
N PHE A 793 -6.50 -15.72 8.27
CA PHE A 793 -6.74 -15.04 6.99
C PHE A 793 -6.51 -15.98 5.81
N LYS A 794 -5.46 -16.79 5.91
CA LYS A 794 -5.05 -17.74 4.88
C LYS A 794 -4.37 -18.93 5.53
N ALA A 795 -4.87 -20.14 5.23
CA ALA A 795 -4.27 -21.38 5.72
C ALA A 795 -2.76 -21.43 5.44
N GLN A 796 -1.96 -21.61 6.51
CA GLN A 796 -0.49 -21.57 6.45
C GLN A 796 0.17 -22.95 6.25
N GLY A 797 -0.61 -24.04 6.26
CA GLY A 797 -0.06 -25.41 6.27
C GLY A 797 0.57 -25.79 7.61
N GLY A 798 1.49 -26.76 7.62
CA GLY A 798 2.25 -27.12 8.82
C GLY A 798 3.42 -26.16 9.03
N TYR A 799 3.30 -25.22 9.97
CA TYR A 799 4.30 -24.18 10.25
C TYR A 799 4.96 -24.26 11.63
N TYR A 800 4.59 -25.26 12.43
CA TYR A 800 5.21 -25.54 13.73
C TYR A 800 5.65 -27.00 13.79
N GLN A 801 6.70 -27.27 14.54
CA GLN A 801 7.11 -28.63 14.87
C GLN A 801 6.18 -29.20 15.94
N GLN A 802 5.76 -30.46 15.78
CA GLN A 802 4.90 -31.12 16.76
C GLN A 802 5.72 -31.66 17.94
N LEU A 803 5.70 -30.94 19.06
CA LEU A 803 6.51 -31.27 20.24
C LEU A 803 5.69 -31.67 21.47
N LEU A 804 4.36 -31.58 21.41
CA LEU A 804 3.50 -31.87 22.55
C LEU A 804 3.36 -33.37 22.84
N ALA A 805 3.48 -34.22 21.82
CA ALA A 805 3.38 -35.67 21.95
C ALA A 805 4.40 -36.37 21.05
N PRO A 806 5.70 -36.19 21.33
CA PRO A 806 6.73 -36.79 20.50
C PRO A 806 6.64 -38.31 20.62
N SER A 807 6.65 -39.02 19.49
CA SER A 807 6.59 -40.50 19.47
C SER A 807 7.77 -41.15 20.21
N SER A 808 8.86 -40.41 20.39
CA SER A 808 10.04 -40.81 21.14
C SER A 808 9.89 -40.70 22.67
N ALA A 809 8.83 -40.08 23.20
CA ALA A 809 8.62 -40.02 24.65
C ALA A 809 8.20 -41.40 25.23
N PRO A 810 8.75 -41.81 26.39
CA PRO A 810 8.54 -43.14 26.98
C PRO A 810 7.08 -43.57 27.14
N LEU A 811 6.18 -42.62 27.43
CA LEU A 811 4.76 -42.89 27.65
C LEU A 811 3.85 -42.17 26.63
N ALA A 812 4.38 -41.78 25.46
CA ALA A 812 3.62 -41.09 24.41
C ALA A 812 2.33 -41.84 24.02
N GLY A 813 2.39 -43.16 23.88
CA GLY A 813 1.24 -44.01 23.54
C GLY A 813 0.13 -44.07 24.60
N LYS A 814 0.41 -43.62 25.84
CA LYS A 814 -0.57 -43.57 26.94
C LYS A 814 -1.18 -42.19 27.16
N LEU A 815 -0.81 -41.20 26.35
CA LEU A 815 -1.23 -39.81 26.56
C LEU A 815 -2.75 -39.64 26.65
N GLY A 816 -3.51 -40.30 25.78
CA GLY A 816 -4.98 -40.26 25.81
C GLY A 816 -5.58 -40.84 27.10
N GLU A 817 -5.02 -41.95 27.60
CA GLU A 817 -5.44 -42.57 28.87
C GLU A 817 -5.13 -41.65 30.06
N LEU A 818 -3.96 -41.01 30.06
CA LEU A 818 -3.55 -40.09 31.11
C LEU A 818 -4.41 -38.80 31.12
N LEU A 819 -4.71 -38.23 29.95
CA LEU A 819 -5.58 -37.05 29.84
C LEU A 819 -6.98 -37.35 30.40
N GLN A 820 -7.51 -38.53 30.11
CA GLN A 820 -8.78 -38.97 30.69
C GLN A 820 -8.68 -39.19 32.21
N HIS A 821 -7.60 -39.83 32.68
CA HIS A 821 -7.37 -40.13 34.08
C HIS A 821 -7.30 -38.87 34.96
N TYR A 822 -6.62 -37.82 34.49
CA TYR A 822 -6.51 -36.55 35.21
C TYR A 822 -7.60 -35.53 34.83
N HIS A 823 -8.67 -35.95 34.14
CA HIS A 823 -9.79 -35.08 33.76
C HIS A 823 -9.40 -33.87 32.90
N ALA A 824 -8.42 -34.03 32.00
CA ALA A 824 -8.01 -33.04 31.00
C ALA A 824 -8.46 -33.41 29.58
N ASP A 825 -9.47 -34.29 29.47
CA ASP A 825 -9.90 -34.88 28.20
C ASP A 825 -10.49 -33.89 27.20
N SER A 826 -11.05 -32.78 27.70
CA SER A 826 -11.53 -31.71 26.84
C SER A 826 -10.40 -31.20 25.93
N LEU A 827 -9.16 -31.14 26.41
CA LEU A 827 -8.00 -30.65 25.66
C LEU A 827 -7.27 -31.74 24.85
N ARG A 828 -7.90 -32.89 24.54
CA ARG A 828 -7.24 -34.00 23.82
C ARG A 828 -6.80 -33.63 22.40
N ASP A 829 -7.50 -32.71 21.75
CA ASP A 829 -7.29 -32.30 20.36
C ASP A 829 -6.29 -31.15 20.18
N ILE A 830 -5.74 -30.58 21.26
CA ILE A 830 -4.85 -29.40 21.18
C ILE A 830 -3.62 -29.63 20.29
N GLN A 831 -3.20 -30.88 20.12
CA GLN A 831 -2.13 -31.27 19.20
C GLN A 831 -2.43 -30.89 17.73
N GLN A 832 -3.70 -30.90 17.34
CA GLN A 832 -4.17 -30.68 15.97
C GLN A 832 -4.55 -29.23 15.70
N THR A 833 -4.54 -28.37 16.73
CA THR A 833 -4.93 -26.96 16.64
C THR A 833 -3.74 -26.04 16.94
N ASN A 834 -3.83 -24.79 16.47
CA ASN A 834 -2.77 -23.79 16.65
C ASN A 834 -2.95 -22.98 17.95
N SER A 835 -1.95 -22.14 18.29
CA SER A 835 -1.93 -21.36 19.53
C SER A 835 -3.04 -20.32 19.62
N PHE A 836 -3.50 -19.81 18.47
CA PHE A 836 -4.60 -18.84 18.40
C PHE A 836 -5.92 -19.52 18.78
N ASP A 837 -6.20 -20.70 18.23
CA ASP A 837 -7.40 -21.46 18.58
C ASP A 837 -7.40 -21.86 20.07
N TRP A 838 -6.22 -22.15 20.63
CA TRP A 838 -6.08 -22.41 22.08
C TRP A 838 -6.44 -21.18 22.94
N LEU A 839 -6.00 -19.99 22.51
CA LEU A 839 -6.34 -18.73 23.19
C LEU A 839 -7.86 -18.53 23.20
N ILE A 840 -8.53 -18.70 22.05
CA ILE A 840 -10.00 -18.53 21.96
C ILE A 840 -10.71 -19.51 22.89
N ARG A 841 -10.25 -20.77 22.92
CA ARG A 841 -10.78 -21.79 23.81
C ARG A 841 -10.62 -21.43 25.29
N PHE A 842 -9.48 -20.87 25.67
CA PHE A 842 -9.25 -20.39 27.04
C PHE A 842 -10.13 -19.17 27.36
N LEU A 843 -10.28 -18.22 26.43
CA LEU A 843 -11.11 -17.04 26.62
C LEU A 843 -12.60 -17.36 26.76
N GLU A 844 -13.06 -18.42 26.09
CA GLU A 844 -14.43 -18.93 26.20
C GLU A 844 -14.67 -19.65 27.54
N ASN A 845 -13.71 -20.43 28.02
CA ASN A 845 -13.77 -21.13 29.30
C ASN A 845 -12.42 -21.05 30.05
N PRO A 846 -12.20 -20.01 30.88
CA PRO A 846 -10.92 -19.73 31.54
C PRO A 846 -10.66 -20.62 32.76
N ASP A 847 -10.77 -21.94 32.60
CA ASP A 847 -10.48 -22.92 33.66
C ASP A 847 -9.00 -23.32 33.67
N ALA A 848 -8.18 -22.56 34.41
CA ALA A 848 -6.76 -22.84 34.57
C ALA A 848 -6.45 -24.24 35.12
N LYS A 849 -7.36 -24.88 35.89
CA LYS A 849 -7.12 -26.21 36.46
C LYS A 849 -7.05 -27.27 35.38
N VAL A 850 -7.90 -27.19 34.35
CA VAL A 850 -7.90 -28.13 33.23
C VAL A 850 -6.59 -28.00 32.44
N TRP A 851 -6.13 -26.76 32.21
CA TRP A 851 -4.86 -26.49 31.53
C TRP A 851 -3.65 -26.97 32.34
N SER A 852 -3.63 -26.76 33.66
CA SER A 852 -2.56 -27.29 34.54
C SER A 852 -2.51 -28.82 34.54
N ARG A 853 -3.66 -29.51 34.55
CA ARG A 853 -3.71 -30.99 34.48
C ARG A 853 -3.31 -31.51 33.10
N CYS A 854 -3.64 -30.78 32.04
CA CYS A 854 -3.16 -31.07 30.69
C CYS A 854 -1.63 -30.93 30.62
N ALA A 855 -1.07 -29.82 31.12
CA ALA A 855 0.37 -29.60 31.20
C ALA A 855 1.08 -30.67 32.04
N PHE A 856 0.52 -31.04 33.20
CA PHE A 856 1.04 -32.13 34.03
C PHE A 856 1.08 -33.45 33.27
N THR A 857 0.02 -33.76 32.53
CA THR A 857 -0.06 -34.98 31.72
C THR A 857 0.99 -34.99 30.61
N HIS A 858 1.16 -33.87 29.92
CA HIS A 858 2.19 -33.67 28.89
C HIS A 858 3.62 -33.65 29.47
N GLY A 859 3.82 -33.31 30.74
CA GLY A 859 5.10 -33.50 31.42
C GLY A 859 5.34 -34.97 31.79
N LEU A 860 4.30 -35.66 32.26
CA LEU A 860 4.36 -37.04 32.75
C LEU A 860 4.70 -38.05 31.64
N ILE A 861 4.41 -37.74 30.36
CA ILE A 861 4.76 -38.66 29.27
C ILE A 861 6.28 -38.87 29.10
N HIS A 862 7.08 -37.94 29.62
CA HIS A 862 8.55 -37.99 29.57
C HIS A 862 9.18 -38.77 30.74
N ARG A 863 8.35 -39.27 31.66
CA ARG A 863 8.78 -40.03 32.84
C ARG A 863 9.41 -41.36 32.45
N ASP A 864 10.62 -41.60 32.95
CA ASP A 864 11.37 -42.83 32.75
C ASP A 864 12.04 -43.29 34.06
N LYS A 865 11.58 -44.44 34.57
CA LYS A 865 12.07 -45.03 35.82
C LYS A 865 13.50 -45.59 35.71
N THR A 866 14.02 -45.73 34.49
CA THR A 866 15.33 -46.35 34.23
C THR A 866 16.49 -45.37 34.33
N ILE A 867 16.22 -44.06 34.34
CA ILE A 867 17.26 -43.02 34.34
C ILE A 867 17.92 -42.90 35.74
N PRO A 868 19.24 -43.17 35.86
CA PRO A 868 19.95 -43.02 37.13
C PRO A 868 20.07 -41.53 37.55
N TYR A 869 20.05 -41.26 38.85
CA TYR A 869 20.04 -39.88 39.38
C TYR A 869 21.30 -39.08 39.03
N ILE A 870 22.50 -39.65 39.18
CA ILE A 870 23.76 -38.91 38.97
C ILE A 870 23.89 -38.42 37.51
N PRO A 871 23.77 -39.27 36.47
CA PRO A 871 23.82 -38.83 35.07
C PRO A 871 22.70 -37.83 34.72
N TRP A 872 21.51 -38.01 35.29
CA TRP A 872 20.40 -37.06 35.07
C TRP A 872 20.72 -35.68 35.65
N LYS A 873 21.22 -35.63 36.90
CA LYS A 873 21.63 -34.38 37.55
C LYS A 873 22.75 -33.68 36.78
N GLU A 874 23.74 -34.42 36.29
CA GLU A 874 24.82 -33.86 35.48
C GLU A 874 24.30 -33.22 34.18
N SER A 875 23.25 -33.79 33.56
CA SER A 875 22.66 -33.23 32.35
C SER A 875 21.98 -31.85 32.56
N LEU A 876 21.59 -31.52 33.79
CA LEU A 876 20.98 -30.23 34.15
C LEU A 876 21.97 -29.06 34.12
N GLN A 877 23.29 -29.30 33.99
CA GLN A 877 24.30 -28.23 33.90
C GLN A 877 24.08 -27.29 32.70
N SER A 878 23.28 -27.71 31.72
CA SER A 878 22.86 -26.90 30.59
C SER A 878 21.71 -25.94 30.89
N LEU A 879 21.17 -25.91 32.12
CA LEU A 879 20.18 -24.93 32.59
C LEU A 879 20.83 -23.84 33.45
N PRO A 880 20.17 -22.68 33.65
CA PRO A 880 20.57 -21.72 34.68
C PRO A 880 20.74 -22.38 36.06
N GLU A 881 21.75 -21.97 36.83
CA GLU A 881 22.18 -22.65 38.05
C GLU A 881 21.09 -22.73 39.12
N ASN A 882 20.31 -21.66 39.27
CA ASN A 882 19.16 -21.58 40.16
C ASN A 882 18.07 -22.62 39.80
N MET A 883 17.75 -22.75 38.51
CA MET A 883 16.76 -23.72 38.00
C MET A 883 17.26 -25.16 38.07
N ALA A 884 18.53 -25.39 37.71
CA ALA A 884 19.17 -26.71 37.78
C ALA A 884 19.18 -27.25 39.21
N THR A 885 19.54 -26.39 40.17
CA THR A 885 19.56 -26.73 41.61
C THR A 885 18.15 -27.04 42.09
N PHE A 886 17.17 -26.23 41.70
CA PHE A 886 15.77 -26.43 42.07
C PHE A 886 15.18 -27.73 41.48
N LEU A 887 15.45 -28.06 40.22
CA LEU A 887 15.02 -29.33 39.61
C LEU A 887 15.66 -30.56 40.28
N ALA A 888 16.93 -30.44 40.71
CA ALA A 888 17.69 -31.53 41.33
C ALA A 888 17.35 -31.78 42.81
N GLN A 889 16.79 -30.78 43.50
CA GLN A 889 16.42 -30.89 44.90
C GLN A 889 15.37 -32.00 45.11
N ASP A 890 15.58 -32.87 46.10
CA ASP A 890 14.73 -34.04 46.43
C ASP A 890 14.58 -35.09 45.31
N ALA A 891 15.12 -34.80 44.11
CA ALA A 891 14.92 -35.58 42.91
C ALA A 891 15.56 -36.97 42.98
N GLU A 892 16.48 -37.23 43.90
CA GLU A 892 17.05 -38.56 44.15
C GLU A 892 15.96 -39.58 44.53
N SER A 893 14.97 -39.15 45.31
CA SER A 893 13.83 -39.94 45.76
C SER A 893 12.61 -39.89 44.83
N TRP A 894 12.64 -39.03 43.80
CA TRP A 894 11.53 -38.81 42.87
C TRP A 894 11.68 -39.59 41.56
N GLU A 895 10.59 -39.77 40.83
CA GLU A 895 10.64 -40.26 39.45
C GLU A 895 11.11 -39.13 38.52
N ARG A 896 11.89 -39.47 37.50
CA ARG A 896 12.59 -38.48 36.65
C ARG A 896 12.33 -38.75 35.17
N GLY A 897 12.63 -37.77 34.34
CA GLY A 897 12.56 -37.86 32.89
C GLY A 897 13.57 -36.93 32.25
N SER A 898 14.15 -37.37 31.15
CA SER A 898 14.91 -36.50 30.25
C SER A 898 14.55 -36.90 28.83
N TRP A 899 14.26 -35.89 28.01
CA TRP A 899 13.94 -36.08 26.61
C TRP A 899 14.69 -35.05 25.79
N LYS A 900 15.28 -35.51 24.68
CA LYS A 900 15.89 -34.68 23.66
C LYS A 900 15.21 -35.02 22.34
N SER A 901 14.68 -34.03 21.65
CA SER A 901 14.14 -34.25 20.31
C SER A 901 15.25 -34.64 19.35
N ALA A 902 14.96 -35.43 18.30
CA ALA A 902 15.98 -35.75 17.29
C ALA A 902 16.50 -34.47 16.61
N LYS A 903 17.69 -34.51 15.99
CA LYS A 903 18.22 -33.36 15.22
C LYS A 903 17.27 -32.92 14.08
N GLU A 904 16.51 -33.85 13.52
CA GLU A 904 15.48 -33.57 12.51
C GLU A 904 14.18 -32.98 13.12
N GLU A 905 14.05 -32.96 14.44
CA GLU A 905 12.89 -32.48 15.22
C GLU A 905 13.18 -31.22 16.06
N GLY A 906 14.39 -30.64 15.96
CA GLY A 906 14.68 -29.30 16.48
C GLY A 906 15.41 -29.16 17.80
N ASP A 907 16.08 -30.22 18.26
CA ASP A 907 17.03 -30.22 19.37
C ASP A 907 16.56 -29.55 20.68
N ILE A 908 15.27 -29.65 21.04
CA ILE A 908 14.75 -29.18 22.35
C ILE A 908 15.06 -30.21 23.43
N ASP A 909 15.61 -29.71 24.54
CA ASP A 909 15.85 -30.49 25.74
C ASP A 909 14.71 -30.30 26.76
N LEU A 910 14.21 -31.38 27.33
CA LEU A 910 13.22 -31.40 28.42
C LEU A 910 13.74 -32.23 29.58
N TRP A 911 13.63 -31.69 30.79
CA TRP A 911 13.85 -32.41 32.04
C TRP A 911 12.64 -32.32 32.92
N MET A 912 12.34 -33.42 33.62
CA MET A 912 11.27 -33.42 34.61
C MET A 912 11.62 -34.29 35.80
N SER A 913 11.11 -33.91 36.97
CA SER A 913 11.08 -34.73 38.17
C SER A 913 9.70 -34.63 38.79
N VAL A 914 9.19 -35.74 39.31
CA VAL A 914 7.86 -35.80 39.93
C VAL A 914 7.84 -36.69 41.15
N GLU A 915 7.25 -36.18 42.23
CA GLU A 915 7.07 -36.95 43.45
C GLU A 915 6.10 -38.14 43.20
N PRO A 916 6.47 -39.39 43.55
CA PRO A 916 5.66 -40.57 43.25
C PRO A 916 4.22 -40.53 43.82
N THR A 917 4.04 -39.87 44.96
CA THR A 917 2.73 -39.69 45.63
C THR A 917 1.81 -38.77 44.82
N CYS A 918 2.37 -37.70 44.23
CA CYS A 918 1.65 -36.73 43.41
C CYS A 918 1.15 -37.32 42.08
N ILE A 919 1.81 -38.37 41.56
CA ILE A 919 1.36 -39.07 40.35
C ILE A 919 -0.04 -39.68 40.55
N LYS A 920 -0.32 -40.32 41.69
CA LYS A 920 -1.63 -40.98 41.89
C LYS A 920 -2.78 -39.97 42.02
N GLY A 921 -2.51 -38.78 42.54
CA GLY A 921 -3.50 -37.73 42.77
C GLY A 921 -3.60 -36.68 41.65
N GLY A 922 -2.66 -36.68 40.69
CA GLY A 922 -2.54 -35.60 39.70
C GLY A 922 -2.18 -34.25 40.33
N ASP A 923 -1.41 -34.28 41.43
CA ASP A 923 -1.00 -33.06 42.12
C ASP A 923 0.14 -32.37 41.35
N ILE A 924 -0.19 -31.24 40.74
CA ILE A 924 0.70 -30.46 39.89
C ILE A 924 1.86 -29.81 40.67
N GLN A 925 1.71 -29.65 42.00
CA GLN A 925 2.76 -29.06 42.84
C GLN A 925 3.97 -30.00 43.00
N GLY A 926 3.74 -31.31 42.87
CA GLY A 926 4.81 -32.32 42.98
C GLY A 926 5.61 -32.53 41.69
N MET A 927 5.39 -31.75 40.63
CA MET A 927 6.12 -31.87 39.36
C MET A 927 6.98 -30.64 39.11
N ARG A 928 8.26 -30.85 38.86
CA ARG A 928 9.19 -29.82 38.37
C ARG A 928 9.57 -30.15 36.93
N LEU A 929 9.56 -29.14 36.06
CA LEU A 929 9.81 -29.31 34.63
C LEU A 929 10.64 -28.15 34.10
N ALA A 930 11.64 -28.44 33.27
CA ALA A 930 12.41 -27.44 32.56
C ALA A 930 12.55 -27.80 31.08
N LEU A 931 12.39 -26.79 30.24
CA LEU A 931 12.55 -26.83 28.79
C LEU A 931 13.67 -25.90 28.39
N ARG A 932 14.55 -26.37 27.50
CA ARG A 932 15.60 -25.56 26.89
C ARG A 932 15.55 -25.69 25.38
N MET A 933 15.47 -24.57 24.69
CA MET A 933 15.63 -24.50 23.23
C MET A 933 17.02 -23.95 22.87
N PRO A 934 17.83 -24.70 22.10
CA PRO A 934 19.02 -24.17 21.45
C PRO A 934 18.65 -23.09 20.43
N ASP A 935 19.25 -21.90 20.58
CA ASP A 935 18.97 -20.72 19.76
C ASP A 935 20.22 -19.89 19.48
N ALA A 936 21.41 -20.51 19.51
CA ALA A 936 22.63 -19.83 19.11
C ALA A 936 22.64 -19.55 17.60
N GLU A 937 23.55 -18.68 17.15
CA GLU A 937 23.53 -18.14 15.79
C GLU A 937 23.66 -19.22 14.71
N ALA A 938 24.35 -20.33 15.01
CA ALA A 938 24.48 -21.45 14.08
C ALA A 938 23.12 -22.13 13.85
N GLU A 939 22.39 -22.41 14.93
CA GLU A 939 21.08 -23.06 14.95
C GLU A 939 20.01 -22.16 14.31
N GLN A 940 20.03 -20.85 14.59
CA GLN A 940 19.10 -19.89 13.99
C GLN A 940 19.21 -19.80 12.46
N ASN A 941 20.36 -20.16 11.89
CA ASN A 941 20.59 -20.14 10.44
C ASN A 941 20.24 -21.48 9.77
N GLU A 942 19.85 -22.51 10.53
CA GLU A 942 19.41 -23.79 9.98
C GLU A 942 18.02 -23.71 9.34
N GLN A 943 17.85 -24.43 8.24
CA GLN A 943 16.57 -24.50 7.54
C GLN A 943 15.54 -25.25 8.41
N GLY A 944 14.45 -24.56 8.78
CA GLY A 944 13.39 -25.12 9.64
C GLY A 944 13.39 -24.61 11.07
N PHE A 945 14.35 -23.79 11.48
CA PHE A 945 14.42 -23.21 12.83
C PHE A 945 13.15 -22.45 13.23
N GLU A 946 12.52 -21.70 12.32
CA GLU A 946 11.27 -20.99 12.60
C GLU A 946 10.15 -21.94 13.06
N ALA A 947 10.04 -23.14 12.47
CA ALA A 947 9.04 -24.12 12.86
C ALA A 947 9.31 -24.70 14.26
N ILE A 948 10.59 -24.84 14.62
CA ILE A 948 11.04 -25.29 15.95
C ILE A 948 10.72 -24.21 16.98
N TRP A 949 11.04 -22.95 16.68
CA TRP A 949 10.69 -21.80 17.52
C TRP A 949 9.18 -21.70 17.73
N ASN A 950 8.37 -21.84 16.67
CA ASN A 950 6.91 -21.88 16.77
C ASN A 950 6.43 -23.03 17.67
N GLY A 951 7.06 -24.21 17.56
CA GLY A 951 6.79 -25.36 18.43
C GLY A 951 7.16 -25.11 19.89
N PHE A 952 8.29 -24.44 20.16
CA PHE A 952 8.73 -24.09 21.51
C PHE A 952 7.81 -23.06 22.17
N VAL A 953 7.36 -22.05 21.42
CA VAL A 953 6.34 -21.09 21.89
C VAL A 953 5.04 -21.80 22.27
N ARG A 954 4.62 -22.82 21.50
CA ARG A 954 3.46 -23.68 21.85
C ARG A 954 3.66 -24.44 23.17
N LEU A 955 4.85 -25.01 23.40
CA LEU A 955 5.16 -25.68 24.66
C LEU A 955 5.12 -24.70 25.83
N PHE A 956 5.67 -23.50 25.67
CA PHE A 956 5.60 -22.44 26.68
C PHE A 956 4.14 -22.10 27.04
N ASN A 957 3.28 -21.88 26.04
CA ASN A 957 1.87 -21.57 26.26
C ASN A 957 1.14 -22.64 27.10
N LEU A 958 1.57 -23.91 27.02
CA LEU A 958 1.00 -25.00 27.84
C LEU A 958 1.68 -25.12 29.21
N PHE A 959 3.01 -25.19 29.26
CA PHE A 959 3.73 -25.49 30.50
C PHE A 959 3.80 -24.33 31.49
N GLN A 960 3.43 -23.11 31.09
CA GLN A 960 3.24 -22.00 32.03
C GLN A 960 2.24 -22.34 33.17
N PHE A 961 1.31 -23.26 32.92
CA PHE A 961 0.28 -23.66 33.87
C PHE A 961 0.80 -24.61 34.96
N LEU A 962 2.07 -25.03 34.88
CA LEU A 962 2.75 -25.76 35.95
C LEU A 962 3.42 -24.77 36.91
N PRO A 963 3.14 -24.86 38.23
CA PRO A 963 3.75 -24.01 39.25
C PRO A 963 5.28 -24.02 39.21
N HIS A 964 5.88 -25.13 38.76
CA HIS A 964 7.32 -25.34 38.73
C HIS A 964 7.84 -25.69 37.32
N GLY A 965 7.21 -25.12 36.28
CA GLY A 965 7.64 -25.21 34.88
C GLY A 965 8.55 -24.05 34.45
N PHE A 966 9.70 -24.34 33.84
CA PHE A 966 10.63 -23.33 33.32
C PHE A 966 10.86 -23.50 31.82
N CYS A 967 10.84 -22.41 31.06
CA CYS A 967 11.25 -22.38 29.66
C CYS A 967 12.44 -21.43 29.52
N VAL A 968 13.55 -21.93 28.97
CA VAL A 968 14.77 -21.16 28.77
C VAL A 968 15.36 -21.39 27.39
N THR A 969 16.31 -20.54 27.00
CA THR A 969 17.05 -20.66 25.75
C THR A 969 18.55 -20.55 26.00
N THR A 970 19.35 -21.10 25.09
CA THR A 970 20.81 -21.10 25.19
C THR A 970 21.39 -19.68 25.19
N THR A 971 20.90 -18.79 24.32
CA THR A 971 21.37 -17.40 24.29
C THR A 971 20.96 -16.64 25.54
N GLY A 972 19.76 -16.88 26.07
CA GLY A 972 19.32 -16.23 27.30
C GLY A 972 20.17 -16.65 28.51
N GLN A 973 20.50 -17.95 28.60
CA GLN A 973 21.38 -18.46 29.64
C GLN A 973 22.80 -17.88 29.50
N ALA A 974 23.35 -17.85 28.29
CA ALA A 974 24.67 -17.27 28.03
C ALA A 974 24.74 -15.78 28.42
N LYS A 975 23.64 -15.04 28.22
CA LYS A 975 23.49 -13.63 28.63
C LYS A 975 23.09 -13.43 30.10
N ARG A 976 22.86 -14.52 30.85
CA ARG A 976 22.42 -14.49 32.26
C ARG A 976 21.13 -13.70 32.51
N VAL A 977 20.21 -13.65 31.53
CA VAL A 977 18.95 -12.90 31.68
C VAL A 977 17.92 -13.60 32.58
N TYR A 978 18.19 -14.83 33.00
CA TYR A 978 17.31 -15.62 33.89
C TYR A 978 17.71 -15.54 35.36
N ASP A 979 18.83 -14.88 35.71
CA ASP A 979 19.37 -14.84 37.08
C ASP A 979 18.44 -14.09 38.04
N ASP A 980 17.71 -13.09 37.53
CA ASP A 980 16.75 -12.26 38.29
C ASP A 980 15.33 -12.87 38.40
N LEU A 981 15.16 -14.13 37.99
CA LEU A 981 13.91 -14.86 38.21
C LEU A 981 13.90 -15.46 39.61
N GLU A 982 12.94 -15.03 40.44
CA GLU A 982 12.73 -15.63 41.76
C GLU A 982 12.18 -17.06 41.62
N ILE A 983 12.90 -18.03 42.22
CA ILE A 983 12.51 -19.43 42.27
C ILE A 983 12.23 -19.79 43.73
N THR A 984 10.97 -19.68 44.14
CA THR A 984 10.54 -20.02 45.51
C THR A 984 10.13 -21.48 45.63
N LEU A 985 10.61 -22.13 46.71
CA LEU A 985 10.07 -23.40 47.21
C LEU A 985 8.79 -23.08 47.99
N ALA A 986 7.69 -23.77 47.70
CA ALA A 986 6.46 -23.64 48.48
C ALA A 986 6.75 -23.99 49.95
N GLY A 987 6.79 -22.98 50.82
CA GLY A 987 7.10 -23.18 52.23
C GLY A 987 7.49 -21.94 53.05
N SER A 988 7.09 -20.71 52.68
CA SER A 988 7.12 -19.56 53.62
C SER A 988 6.44 -18.31 53.05
N GLU A 989 5.16 -18.36 52.75
CA GLU A 989 4.32 -17.17 52.87
C GLU A 989 3.10 -17.57 53.69
N GLN A 990 3.10 -17.16 54.95
CA GLN A 990 1.83 -17.00 55.64
C GLN A 990 1.07 -15.91 54.86
N PRO A 991 -0.22 -16.11 54.53
CA PRO A 991 -1.04 -14.97 54.16
C PRO A 991 -0.93 -13.95 55.31
N PRO A 992 -0.97 -12.63 55.02
CA PRO A 992 -0.93 -11.63 56.08
C PRO A 992 -1.98 -12.01 57.14
N PRO A 993 -1.67 -11.90 58.43
CA PRO A 993 -2.57 -12.37 59.47
C PRO A 993 -3.93 -11.71 59.28
N VAL A 994 -4.96 -12.53 59.06
CA VAL A 994 -6.35 -12.10 59.14
C VAL A 994 -6.51 -11.48 60.51
N VAL A 995 -6.69 -10.16 60.54
CA VAL A 995 -6.98 -9.41 61.77
C VAL A 995 -8.31 -9.93 62.29
N GLN A 996 -8.28 -10.72 63.36
CA GLN A 996 -9.47 -11.05 64.13
C GLN A 996 -9.99 -9.75 64.76
N GLY A 997 -10.99 -9.14 64.14
CA GLY A 997 -11.62 -7.93 64.66
C GLY A 997 -12.89 -7.58 63.89
N TRP A 998 -12.80 -7.53 62.56
CA TRP A 998 -13.95 -7.27 61.68
C TRP A 998 -14.22 -8.52 60.85
N GLN A 999 -15.49 -8.85 60.60
CA GLN A 999 -15.82 -10.00 59.77
C GLN A 999 -15.18 -9.77 58.39
N GLY A 1000 -14.61 -10.81 57.78
CA GLY A 1000 -13.89 -10.68 56.49
C GLY A 1000 -14.72 -10.02 55.37
N ASP A 1001 -16.04 -9.95 55.57
CA ASP A 1001 -17.01 -9.30 54.69
C ASP A 1001 -16.73 -7.79 54.49
N VAL A 1002 -16.28 -7.03 55.50
CA VAL A 1002 -16.02 -5.58 55.32
C VAL A 1002 -14.83 -5.30 54.39
N ILE A 1003 -13.72 -6.03 54.57
CA ILE A 1003 -12.54 -5.87 53.69
C ILE A 1003 -12.85 -6.40 52.29
N ASN A 1004 -13.61 -7.50 52.17
CA ASN A 1004 -13.95 -8.08 50.87
C ASN A 1004 -14.97 -7.23 50.07
N LEU A 1005 -15.82 -6.47 50.75
CA LEU A 1005 -16.83 -5.61 50.10
C LEU A 1005 -16.31 -4.22 49.75
N ALA A 1006 -15.29 -3.72 50.45
CA ALA A 1006 -14.72 -2.40 50.22
C ALA A 1006 -13.71 -2.39 49.07
N ASP A 1007 -13.56 -1.24 48.43
CA ASP A 1007 -12.59 -1.01 47.36
C ASP A 1007 -11.16 -1.37 47.80
N GLN A 1008 -10.42 -2.02 46.88
CA GLN A 1008 -9.07 -2.55 47.15
C GLN A 1008 -8.08 -1.47 47.60
N SER A 1009 -8.25 -0.23 47.15
CA SER A 1009 -7.39 0.89 47.54
C SER A 1009 -7.49 1.22 49.04
N LEU A 1010 -8.60 0.86 49.70
CA LEU A 1010 -8.85 1.13 51.12
C LEU A 1010 -8.50 -0.06 52.03
N HIS A 1011 -8.10 -1.22 51.48
CA HIS A 1011 -7.81 -2.43 52.28
C HIS A 1011 -6.69 -2.23 53.29
N SER A 1012 -5.63 -1.50 52.91
CA SER A 1012 -4.52 -1.17 53.82
C SER A 1012 -4.97 -0.27 54.97
N LEU A 1013 -5.87 0.68 54.69
CA LEU A 1013 -6.43 1.59 55.69
C LEU A 1013 -7.34 0.83 56.67
N LEU A 1014 -8.25 -0.01 56.16
CA LEU A 1014 -9.15 -0.85 56.96
C LEU A 1014 -8.37 -1.84 57.84
N GLY A 1015 -7.31 -2.45 57.30
CA GLY A 1015 -6.42 -3.32 58.07
C GLY A 1015 -5.72 -2.60 59.24
N ASN A 1016 -5.25 -1.37 59.02
CA ASN A 1016 -4.65 -0.55 60.07
C ASN A 1016 -5.69 -0.09 61.11
N LEU A 1017 -6.89 0.31 60.69
CA LEU A 1017 -7.95 0.75 61.61
C LEU A 1017 -8.43 -0.41 62.50
N ALA A 1018 -8.56 -1.60 61.93
CA ALA A 1018 -8.91 -2.82 62.66
C ALA A 1018 -7.83 -3.21 63.69
N GLN A 1019 -6.54 -3.08 63.34
CA GLN A 1019 -5.44 -3.33 64.29
C GLN A 1019 -5.39 -2.34 65.46
N GLN A 1020 -5.89 -1.12 65.25
CA GLN A 1020 -5.97 -0.08 66.27
C GLN A 1020 -7.26 -0.13 67.11
N GLY A 1021 -8.14 -1.10 66.86
CA GLY A 1021 -9.40 -1.27 67.60
C GLY A 1021 -10.49 -0.27 67.20
N GLY A 1022 -10.43 0.31 66.00
CA GLY A 1022 -11.45 1.23 65.50
C GLY A 1022 -12.82 0.54 65.30
N PRO A 1023 -13.92 1.32 65.29
CA PRO A 1023 -15.26 0.79 65.00
C PRO A 1023 -15.38 0.30 63.55
N GLU A 1024 -16.16 -0.76 63.33
CA GLU A 1024 -16.39 -1.35 62.01
C GLU A 1024 -17.24 -0.41 61.11
N PRO A 1025 -16.81 -0.09 59.87
CA PRO A 1025 -17.60 0.73 58.95
C PRO A 1025 -18.72 -0.07 58.28
N THR A 1026 -19.76 0.65 57.86
CA THR A 1026 -20.71 0.15 56.87
C THR A 1026 -20.13 0.39 55.47
N VAL A 1027 -20.03 -0.67 54.67
CA VAL A 1027 -19.53 -0.60 53.29
C VAL A 1027 -20.68 -0.34 52.32
N GLY A 1028 -20.49 0.59 51.38
CA GLY A 1028 -21.52 0.94 50.38
C GLY A 1028 -22.74 1.61 51.01
N TYR A 1029 -22.53 2.65 51.81
CA TYR A 1029 -23.61 3.33 52.53
C TYR A 1029 -24.38 4.29 51.63
N GLU A 1030 -25.68 4.06 51.53
CA GLU A 1030 -26.63 4.89 50.78
C GLU A 1030 -27.30 5.91 51.71
N LEU A 1031 -26.99 7.19 51.51
CA LEU A 1031 -27.66 8.29 52.19
C LEU A 1031 -29.01 8.55 51.53
N THR A 1032 -30.10 8.46 52.29
CA THR A 1032 -31.47 8.66 51.78
C THR A 1032 -32.11 9.95 52.27
N ASN A 1033 -33.01 10.53 51.45
CA ASN A 1033 -33.80 11.70 51.82
C ASN A 1033 -35.06 11.33 52.64
N THR A 1034 -35.85 12.33 53.05
CA THR A 1034 -37.09 12.12 53.84
C THR A 1034 -38.19 11.33 53.13
N ARG A 1035 -38.02 11.00 51.84
CA ARG A 1035 -38.92 10.16 51.03
C ARG A 1035 -38.35 8.75 50.79
N GLY A 1036 -37.15 8.45 51.33
CA GLY A 1036 -36.48 7.16 51.14
C GLY A 1036 -35.74 7.02 49.81
N GLU A 1037 -35.52 8.11 49.06
CA GLU A 1037 -34.73 8.09 47.82
C GLU A 1037 -33.25 8.25 48.15
N ILE A 1038 -32.39 7.44 47.52
CA ILE A 1038 -30.93 7.52 47.64
C ILE A 1038 -30.45 8.81 46.99
N ILE A 1039 -29.79 9.66 47.77
CA ILE A 1039 -29.29 10.97 47.33
C ILE A 1039 -27.77 11.03 47.29
N GLY A 1040 -27.06 10.10 47.93
CA GLY A 1040 -25.60 10.02 47.84
C GLY A 1040 -25.08 8.67 48.33
N GLU A 1041 -23.93 8.25 47.82
CA GLU A 1041 -23.31 6.96 48.15
C GLU A 1041 -21.90 7.17 48.72
N ALA A 1042 -21.54 6.42 49.75
CA ALA A 1042 -20.20 6.39 50.33
C ALA A 1042 -19.66 4.97 50.33
N GLU A 1043 -18.37 4.84 50.02
CA GLU A 1043 -17.67 3.56 50.02
C GLU A 1043 -17.59 2.98 51.44
N LEU A 1044 -17.25 3.84 52.42
CA LEU A 1044 -17.23 3.50 53.84
C LEU A 1044 -17.97 4.58 54.63
N ALA A 1045 -18.82 4.17 55.56
CA ALA A 1045 -19.51 5.10 56.46
C ALA A 1045 -19.53 4.60 57.90
N TRP A 1046 -19.32 5.52 58.83
CA TRP A 1046 -19.54 5.32 60.26
C TRP A 1046 -20.73 6.17 60.69
N GLU A 1047 -21.93 5.58 60.64
CA GLU A 1047 -23.19 6.29 60.87
C GLU A 1047 -23.23 7.02 62.22
N SER A 1048 -22.76 6.35 63.28
CA SER A 1048 -22.70 6.88 64.65
C SER A 1048 -21.80 8.12 64.76
N TYR A 1049 -20.78 8.23 63.91
CA TYR A 1049 -19.80 9.33 63.90
C TYR A 1049 -20.09 10.37 62.82
N LYS A 1050 -21.12 10.15 62.00
CA LYS A 1050 -21.43 10.95 60.80
C LYS A 1050 -20.17 11.19 59.96
N LEU A 1051 -19.40 10.12 59.69
CA LEU A 1051 -18.20 10.16 58.87
C LEU A 1051 -18.35 9.26 57.65
N ALA A 1052 -18.01 9.76 56.46
CA ALA A 1052 -18.09 9.02 55.21
C ALA A 1052 -16.80 9.17 54.39
N ILE A 1053 -16.40 8.08 53.71
CA ILE A 1053 -15.34 8.06 52.72
C ILE A 1053 -15.98 7.79 51.36
N VAL A 1054 -15.79 8.71 50.43
CA VAL A 1054 -16.35 8.63 49.06
C VAL A 1054 -15.22 8.33 48.06
N MET A 1055 -15.54 7.62 46.97
CA MET A 1055 -14.55 7.30 45.93
C MET A 1055 -14.21 8.49 45.04
N ASP A 1056 -15.16 9.41 44.86
CA ASP A 1056 -15.01 10.64 44.08
C ASP A 1056 -15.76 11.81 44.73
N ASP A 1057 -15.52 13.03 44.24
CA ASP A 1057 -16.10 14.25 44.84
C ASP A 1057 -17.63 14.40 44.59
N SER A 1058 -18.28 13.55 43.77
CA SER A 1058 -19.67 13.74 43.36
C SER A 1058 -20.67 13.64 44.53
N SER A 1059 -20.41 12.74 45.49
CA SER A 1059 -21.26 12.54 46.67
C SER A 1059 -20.81 13.40 47.87
N ARG A 1060 -19.68 14.11 47.75
CA ARG A 1060 -19.05 14.84 48.86
C ARG A 1060 -19.91 15.98 49.39
N ASP A 1061 -20.45 16.79 48.50
CA ASP A 1061 -21.30 17.94 48.87
C ASP A 1061 -22.60 17.49 49.53
N ILE A 1062 -23.15 16.34 49.12
CA ILE A 1062 -24.45 15.83 49.56
C ILE A 1062 -24.36 15.31 51.01
N PHE A 1063 -23.32 14.53 51.31
CA PHE A 1063 -23.03 14.09 52.67
C PHE A 1063 -22.68 15.28 53.58
N SER A 1064 -21.89 16.24 53.09
CA SER A 1064 -21.50 17.43 53.85
C SER A 1064 -22.70 18.30 54.23
N GLN A 1065 -23.63 18.53 53.29
CA GLN A 1065 -24.89 19.26 53.54
C GLN A 1065 -25.83 18.53 54.52
N SER A 1066 -25.70 17.21 54.61
CA SER A 1066 -26.44 16.37 55.56
C SER A 1066 -25.74 16.22 56.92
N GLY A 1067 -24.71 17.04 57.18
CA GLY A 1067 -24.01 17.12 58.47
C GLY A 1067 -22.94 16.06 58.68
N TRP A 1068 -22.50 15.36 57.62
CA TRP A 1068 -21.41 14.38 57.70
C TRP A 1068 -20.05 15.03 57.45
N LYS A 1069 -19.01 14.50 58.11
CA LYS A 1069 -17.61 14.73 57.73
C LYS A 1069 -17.26 13.79 56.58
N VAL A 1070 -16.76 14.33 55.48
CA VAL A 1070 -16.52 13.57 54.26
C VAL A 1070 -15.09 13.75 53.77
N PHE A 1071 -14.44 12.63 53.51
CA PHE A 1071 -13.12 12.57 52.91
C PHE A 1071 -13.17 11.72 51.64
N THR A 1072 -12.30 12.02 50.68
CA THR A 1072 -12.14 11.13 49.53
C THR A 1072 -11.20 9.97 49.90
N ALA A 1073 -11.35 8.83 49.23
CA ALA A 1073 -10.43 7.70 49.41
C ALA A 1073 -8.96 8.12 49.28
N GLN A 1074 -8.65 9.00 48.32
CA GLN A 1074 -7.30 9.50 48.08
C GLN A 1074 -6.77 10.37 49.25
N GLU A 1075 -7.60 11.21 49.85
CA GLU A 1075 -7.23 12.04 51.01
C GLU A 1075 -6.87 11.17 52.22
N VAL A 1076 -7.68 10.15 52.51
CA VAL A 1076 -7.47 9.29 53.70
C VAL A 1076 -6.32 8.31 53.50
N ILE A 1077 -6.06 7.86 52.26
CA ILE A 1077 -4.88 7.05 51.94
C ILE A 1077 -3.60 7.90 52.10
N GLY A 1078 -3.63 9.16 51.69
CA GLY A 1078 -2.49 10.08 51.78
C GLY A 1078 -2.21 10.57 53.21
N GLU A 1079 -3.26 10.77 54.02
CA GLU A 1079 -3.16 11.23 55.41
C GLU A 1079 -4.11 10.44 56.33
N PRO A 1080 -3.75 9.19 56.73
CA PRO A 1080 -4.60 8.34 57.56
C PRO A 1080 -4.97 8.93 58.93
N SER A 1081 -4.21 9.92 59.42
CA SER A 1081 -4.52 10.69 60.62
C SER A 1081 -5.83 11.48 60.56
N LEU A 1082 -6.42 11.68 59.38
CA LEU A 1082 -7.74 12.30 59.23
C LEU A 1082 -8.86 11.49 59.93
N LEU A 1083 -8.63 10.19 60.18
CA LEU A 1083 -9.55 9.29 60.89
C LEU A 1083 -9.31 9.20 62.41
N ILE A 1084 -8.46 10.04 63.00
CA ILE A 1084 -8.15 10.03 64.46
C ILE A 1084 -9.40 10.12 65.35
N LEU A 1085 -10.49 10.72 64.84
CA LEU A 1085 -11.78 10.81 65.55
C LEU A 1085 -12.44 9.45 65.82
N LEU A 1086 -12.09 8.40 65.08
CA LEU A 1086 -12.62 7.04 65.27
C LEU A 1086 -11.93 6.28 66.42
N ASN A 1087 -10.80 6.78 66.93
CA ASN A 1087 -10.01 6.13 68.00
C ASN A 1087 -10.16 6.79 69.39
N ASN A 1088 -10.91 7.90 69.50
CA ASN A 1088 -11.08 8.67 70.74
C ASN A 1088 -12.55 8.77 71.14
N GLU A 1089 -13.13 7.67 71.60
CA GLU A 1089 -14.22 7.55 72.59
C GLU A 1089 -14.63 6.06 72.59
N GLY A 1090 -14.32 5.37 73.69
CA GLY A 1090 -14.64 3.95 73.89
C GLY A 1090 -16.08 3.72 74.33
#